data_AF-A0A928FSF5-F1
#
_entry.id   AF-A0A928FSF5-F1
#
_cell.length_a   1.000
_cell.length_b   1.000
_cell.length_c   1.000
_cell.angle_alpha   90.00
_cell.angle_beta   90.00
_cell.angle_gamma   90.00
#
_symmetry.space_group_name_H-M   'P 1'
#
loop_
_entity.id
_entity.type
_entity.pdbx_description
1 polymer ?
#
loop_
_entity_poly.entity_id
_entity_poly.type
_entity_poly.pdbx_seq_one_letter_code
_entity_poly.pdbx_strand_id
1 'polypeptide(L)'
;MGDFKMKKIMAYAVTFCLLLSCISILPVHAEDSTLPLVNGYYEIDSPEDLIAFQEMINSGEAYGTECNAKLTADIDMSGQSWRPIEELGLLGGYSGTFDGQKHIISNLTYETTYDASFFGTLGGAVIKNLGLVNVDMRGSSAGGIALYFLNDENTTNEITNCFVTGNISGSSQVGGIVAGANNTGTNSISNSYFFGSINQSGSWDNTGGLVGRVSNYAHLTLSNCFFSGANGRPYGPSCEVDKYVVSTNVNSATEEQFANGRVAYTMNKYSNSLFRQKIGTDKFPVFYGPEIYYNQVNCTETSYTNATEPNYDHQLENEVCVFCGANFHHHIYNKDGVCACGSVAHAHIYDENEVCQCGVICPGEDTDGDGFIEIGTAEQLCKFIESVNHSTPFRDANAILIADIVYNEDLLNNDYQLNGYDFKTFKPMSSFSGIFDGDGHTIFGLYNTRSNTVDAAFVVTLDEKGIIRNLNIADSYSAGLYTAGGIVANCKGKIEKCSFDGFVYSKGDQAEVGGLVGTSTGTASIINCYSLARIHAKSGMVAGIVGSDINTHIENCYFAGKFINRNSSINAYSIAQNGVKCKNCYYNSDISQGLDPFSNLAKEEIFGKTTAQFSSGELVQYLGEAYGQTIGKDATPVINGPEVFYGYKDCLSTQKNYGNEVRYEKPTDNHLSMNDNGFCGHCERPQEGTLNENGVYEIANIGQLCWMRNEVNSGNNSINAVLVADVVLNSNVLTEDGMLNRGIFTSWTPIGNTSSAYNGVFDGNGHSVSGLYYSDANGLCVGLFGCVGADGIVRNLKVSDSYLLGKNAVGAISGYNAGVISNCVNESSVIGSAAVNAFAGLNDGTVENCTDNGWVTLDDSQGGMIGGGNSDIPNAGDKPNLLLWMLVLCISIGIGTVLCKKKSRSI
;
A
#
# COMPACT_ATOMS: atom_id res chain seq x y z
N MET A 1 -43.15 -62.07 -58.25
CA MET A 1 -42.32 -61.14 -59.05
C MET A 1 -42.65 -59.66 -58.74
N GLY A 2 -42.99 -59.34 -57.47
CA GLY A 2 -43.44 -58.00 -57.05
C GLY A 2 -42.72 -57.38 -55.85
N ASP A 3 -41.82 -58.11 -55.17
CA ASP A 3 -41.25 -57.64 -53.88
C ASP A 3 -39.75 -57.29 -53.92
N PHE A 4 -39.10 -57.46 -55.08
CA PHE A 4 -37.67 -57.14 -55.25
C PHE A 4 -37.41 -55.74 -55.85
N LYS A 5 -38.46 -55.04 -56.30
CA LYS A 5 -38.36 -53.70 -56.90
C LYS A 5 -38.54 -52.55 -55.91
N MET A 6 -39.16 -52.75 -54.74
CA MET A 6 -39.36 -51.68 -53.74
C MET A 6 -38.13 -51.41 -52.87
N LYS A 7 -37.29 -52.42 -52.58
CA LYS A 7 -36.08 -52.24 -51.76
C LYS A 7 -34.94 -51.49 -52.47
N LYS A 8 -34.89 -51.46 -53.81
CA LYS A 8 -33.92 -50.64 -54.55
C LYS A 8 -34.35 -49.18 -54.67
N ILE A 9 -35.65 -48.88 -54.73
CA ILE A 9 -36.15 -47.50 -54.90
C ILE A 9 -36.05 -46.70 -53.58
N MET A 10 -36.18 -47.32 -52.41
CA MET A 10 -35.92 -46.65 -51.12
C MET A 10 -34.43 -46.43 -50.82
N ALA A 11 -33.53 -47.30 -51.32
CA ALA A 11 -32.10 -47.10 -51.17
C ALA A 11 -31.59 -45.90 -51.99
N TYR A 12 -32.08 -45.71 -53.22
CA TYR A 12 -31.72 -44.53 -54.02
C TYR A 12 -32.38 -43.24 -53.54
N ALA A 13 -33.57 -43.27 -52.94
CA ALA A 13 -34.22 -42.05 -52.41
C ALA A 13 -33.54 -41.50 -51.14
N VAL A 14 -32.97 -42.37 -50.28
CA VAL A 14 -32.23 -41.94 -49.09
C VAL A 14 -30.82 -41.44 -49.45
N THR A 15 -30.17 -42.02 -50.47
CA THR A 15 -28.88 -41.52 -50.99
C THR A 15 -29.04 -40.23 -51.81
N PHE A 16 -30.18 -40.03 -52.50
CA PHE A 16 -30.44 -38.81 -53.27
C PHE A 16 -30.86 -37.62 -52.39
N CYS A 17 -31.56 -37.85 -51.26
CA CYS A 17 -31.85 -36.78 -50.30
C CYS A 17 -30.62 -36.32 -49.48
N LEU A 18 -29.62 -37.19 -49.27
CA LEU A 18 -28.35 -36.82 -48.62
C LEU A 18 -27.40 -36.04 -49.56
N LEU A 19 -27.61 -36.11 -50.87
CA LEU A 19 -26.86 -35.31 -51.86
C LEU A 19 -27.49 -33.92 -52.12
N LEU A 20 -28.76 -33.71 -51.76
CA LEU A 20 -29.48 -32.45 -52.01
C LEU A 20 -29.42 -31.44 -50.85
N SER A 21 -28.95 -31.83 -49.66
CA SER A 21 -28.64 -30.89 -48.56
C SER A 21 -27.25 -30.26 -48.65
N CYS A 22 -26.42 -30.69 -49.60
CA CYS A 22 -25.09 -30.11 -49.85
C CYS A 22 -25.06 -29.14 -51.05
N ILE A 23 -26.21 -28.77 -51.61
CA ILE A 23 -26.28 -27.72 -52.62
C ILE A 23 -26.58 -26.40 -51.92
N SER A 24 -25.53 -25.79 -51.37
CA SER A 24 -25.50 -24.35 -51.13
C SER A 24 -24.20 -23.82 -51.70
N ILE A 25 -24.34 -23.18 -52.86
CA ILE A 25 -23.34 -22.40 -53.60
C ILE A 25 -22.17 -23.26 -54.10
N LEU A 26 -22.28 -23.72 -55.36
CA LEU A 26 -21.10 -24.03 -56.17
C LEU A 26 -20.20 -22.78 -56.17
N PRO A 27 -18.93 -22.86 -55.76
CA PRO A 27 -17.99 -21.80 -56.09
C PRO A 27 -17.90 -21.74 -57.61
N VAL A 28 -17.88 -20.51 -58.10
CA VAL A 28 -17.39 -20.18 -59.44
C VAL A 28 -16.11 -20.99 -59.67
N HIS A 29 -15.99 -21.63 -60.83
CA HIS A 29 -14.73 -22.23 -61.26
C HIS A 29 -13.63 -21.17 -61.11
N ALA A 30 -12.80 -21.29 -60.09
CA ALA A 30 -11.47 -20.71 -60.12
C ALA A 30 -10.76 -21.44 -61.26
N GLU A 31 -10.38 -20.70 -62.29
CA GLU A 31 -9.43 -21.18 -63.29
C GLU A 31 -8.20 -21.72 -62.54
N ASP A 32 -7.97 -23.03 -62.64
CA ASP A 32 -6.68 -23.73 -62.60
C ASP A 32 -5.52 -22.93 -61.95
N SER A 33 -5.68 -22.49 -60.70
CA SER A 33 -4.62 -21.86 -59.92
C SER A 33 -3.96 -22.94 -59.09
N THR A 34 -3.17 -23.77 -59.76
CA THR A 34 -2.36 -24.77 -59.07
C THR A 34 -1.33 -24.04 -58.20
N LEU A 35 -1.47 -24.12 -56.88
CA LEU A 35 -0.43 -23.67 -55.95
C LEU A 35 0.90 -24.34 -56.32
N PRO A 36 1.95 -23.56 -56.62
CA PRO A 36 3.19 -24.13 -57.13
C PRO A 36 3.92 -24.88 -56.02
N LEU A 37 4.26 -26.14 -56.28
CA LEU A 37 5.17 -26.91 -55.45
C LEU A 37 6.62 -26.53 -55.79
N VAL A 38 7.27 -25.77 -54.92
CA VAL A 38 8.65 -25.30 -55.08
C VAL A 38 9.54 -25.99 -54.06
N ASN A 39 10.45 -26.83 -54.54
CA ASN A 39 11.37 -27.62 -53.70
C ASN A 39 10.67 -28.43 -52.60
N GLY A 40 9.51 -29.02 -52.93
CA GLY A 40 8.74 -29.85 -52.02
C GLY A 40 7.91 -29.09 -50.99
N TYR A 41 7.67 -27.78 -51.20
CA TYR A 41 6.78 -26.94 -50.42
C TYR A 41 5.80 -26.17 -51.30
N TYR A 42 4.55 -26.07 -50.89
CA TYR A 42 3.60 -25.09 -51.39
C TYR A 42 3.95 -23.72 -50.79
N GLU A 43 4.19 -22.73 -51.65
CA GLU A 43 4.46 -21.35 -51.22
C GLU A 43 3.14 -20.61 -51.08
N ILE A 44 2.93 -20.02 -49.90
CA ILE A 44 1.71 -19.26 -49.58
C ILE A 44 2.13 -17.80 -49.36
N ASP A 45 1.62 -16.90 -50.19
CA ASP A 45 1.91 -15.45 -50.07
C ASP A 45 0.66 -14.58 -49.84
N SER A 46 -0.53 -15.19 -49.96
CA SER A 46 -1.82 -14.51 -49.93
C SER A 46 -2.90 -15.29 -49.16
N PRO A 47 -3.99 -14.63 -48.73
CA PRO A 47 -5.14 -15.32 -48.15
C PRO A 47 -5.77 -16.34 -49.09
N GLU A 48 -5.82 -16.04 -50.38
CA GLU A 48 -6.35 -16.92 -51.43
C GLU A 48 -5.51 -18.19 -51.56
N ASP A 49 -4.17 -18.09 -51.52
CA ASP A 49 -3.28 -19.25 -51.51
C ASP A 49 -3.47 -20.13 -50.28
N LEU A 50 -3.65 -19.51 -49.11
CA LEU A 50 -3.87 -20.24 -47.87
C LEU A 50 -5.19 -21.03 -47.92
N ILE A 51 -6.25 -20.43 -48.46
CA ILE A 51 -7.55 -21.09 -48.68
C ILE A 51 -7.41 -22.20 -49.70
N ALA A 52 -6.73 -21.97 -50.83
CA ALA A 52 -6.50 -22.99 -51.84
C ALA A 52 -5.71 -24.18 -51.29
N PHE A 53 -4.70 -23.94 -50.44
CA PHE A 53 -3.96 -25.00 -49.76
C PHE A 53 -4.87 -25.79 -48.82
N GLN A 54 -5.67 -25.08 -48.02
CA GLN A 54 -6.66 -25.70 -47.14
C GLN A 54 -7.68 -26.56 -47.90
N GLU A 55 -8.17 -26.11 -49.05
CA GLU A 55 -9.13 -26.86 -49.87
C GLU A 55 -8.48 -28.11 -50.47
N MET A 56 -7.26 -27.99 -50.99
CA MET A 56 -6.48 -29.11 -51.56
C MET A 56 -6.18 -30.20 -50.52
N ILE A 57 -5.85 -29.82 -49.28
CA ILE A 57 -5.66 -30.81 -48.20
C ILE A 57 -7.00 -31.45 -47.85
N ASN A 58 -8.06 -30.65 -47.66
CA ASN A 58 -9.37 -31.14 -47.23
C ASN A 58 -10.09 -32.00 -48.28
N SER A 59 -9.76 -31.87 -49.57
CA SER A 59 -10.29 -32.74 -50.64
C SER A 59 -9.60 -34.10 -50.72
N GLY A 60 -8.48 -34.29 -50.03
CA GLY A 60 -7.66 -35.51 -50.07
C GLY A 60 -6.77 -35.63 -51.30
N GLU A 61 -6.61 -34.55 -52.09
CA GLU A 61 -5.81 -34.54 -53.31
C GLU A 61 -4.30 -34.69 -53.06
N ALA A 62 -3.81 -34.31 -51.88
CA ALA A 62 -2.38 -34.33 -51.53
C ALA A 62 -1.93 -35.55 -50.69
N TYR A 63 -2.76 -36.57 -50.52
CA TYR A 63 -2.50 -37.64 -49.55
C TYR A 63 -1.32 -38.56 -49.93
N GLY A 64 -0.23 -38.53 -49.14
CA GLY A 64 0.93 -39.42 -49.29
C GLY A 64 2.10 -38.91 -50.14
N THR A 65 2.06 -37.68 -50.64
CA THR A 65 3.19 -37.01 -51.31
C THR A 65 3.24 -35.52 -50.94
N GLU A 66 4.22 -35.13 -50.12
CA GLU A 66 4.68 -33.75 -49.87
C GLU A 66 3.58 -32.69 -49.61
N CYS A 67 2.80 -32.85 -48.53
CA CYS A 67 1.86 -31.82 -48.03
C CYS A 67 2.55 -30.63 -47.34
N ASN A 68 3.81 -30.33 -47.62
CA ASN A 68 4.52 -29.28 -46.89
C ASN A 68 4.14 -27.90 -47.45
N ALA A 69 3.96 -26.92 -46.56
CA ALA A 69 3.72 -25.54 -46.95
C ALA A 69 4.66 -24.59 -46.21
N LYS A 70 4.96 -23.47 -46.84
CA LYS A 70 5.70 -22.39 -46.19
C LYS A 70 5.10 -21.04 -46.55
N LEU A 71 5.04 -20.15 -45.56
CA LEU A 71 4.65 -18.77 -45.81
C LEU A 71 5.82 -18.02 -46.42
N THR A 72 5.54 -17.14 -47.37
CA THR A 72 6.54 -16.21 -47.95
C THR A 72 6.18 -14.74 -47.70
N ALA A 73 5.02 -14.49 -47.11
CA ALA A 73 4.55 -13.19 -46.65
C ALA A 73 3.65 -13.33 -45.41
N ASP A 74 3.44 -12.23 -44.70
CA ASP A 74 2.41 -12.14 -43.66
C ASP A 74 1.02 -12.14 -44.31
N ILE A 75 0.08 -12.89 -43.74
CA ILE A 75 -1.26 -13.10 -44.30
C ILE A 75 -2.30 -12.43 -43.41
N ASP A 76 -3.20 -11.62 -43.99
CA ASP A 76 -4.34 -11.02 -43.29
C ASP A 76 -5.64 -11.67 -43.75
N MET A 77 -6.31 -12.38 -42.83
CA MET A 77 -7.54 -13.13 -43.10
C MET A 77 -8.81 -12.31 -42.82
N SER A 78 -8.68 -10.99 -42.63
CA SER A 78 -9.82 -10.10 -42.42
C SER A 78 -10.87 -10.22 -43.53
N GLY A 79 -12.09 -10.61 -43.16
CA GLY A 79 -13.21 -10.74 -44.09
C GLY A 79 -13.21 -12.03 -44.93
N GLN A 80 -12.21 -12.90 -44.75
CA GLN A 80 -12.15 -14.21 -45.40
C GLN A 80 -12.88 -15.26 -44.56
N SER A 81 -13.46 -16.27 -45.21
CA SER A 81 -14.05 -17.42 -44.53
C SER A 81 -12.99 -18.47 -44.26
N TRP A 82 -12.92 -18.98 -43.03
CA TRP A 82 -11.98 -20.04 -42.67
C TRP A 82 -12.69 -21.36 -42.38
N ARG A 83 -12.00 -22.47 -42.65
CA ARG A 83 -12.26 -23.79 -42.06
C ARG A 83 -10.95 -24.46 -41.73
N PRO A 84 -10.89 -25.31 -40.69
CA PRO A 84 -9.65 -25.96 -40.31
C PRO A 84 -9.08 -26.83 -41.44
N ILE A 85 -7.74 -26.84 -41.56
CA ILE A 85 -7.03 -27.81 -42.39
C ILE A 85 -7.13 -29.18 -41.70
N GLU A 86 -7.59 -30.22 -42.39
CA GLU A 86 -7.95 -31.54 -41.83
C GLU A 86 -9.09 -31.48 -40.79
N GLU A 87 -10.18 -30.77 -41.10
CA GLU A 87 -11.35 -30.56 -40.22
C GLU A 87 -11.97 -31.88 -39.69
N LEU A 88 -12.04 -32.93 -40.51
CA LEU A 88 -12.75 -34.16 -40.15
C LEU A 88 -11.84 -35.29 -39.62
N GLY A 89 -10.51 -35.15 -39.74
CA GLY A 89 -9.54 -36.19 -39.35
C GLY A 89 -9.76 -37.56 -39.99
N LEU A 90 -10.57 -37.64 -41.06
CA LEU A 90 -10.96 -38.88 -41.73
C LEU A 90 -9.79 -39.57 -42.42
N LEU A 91 -8.71 -38.82 -42.60
CA LEU A 91 -7.47 -39.25 -43.22
C LEU A 91 -6.31 -39.02 -42.24
N GLY A 92 -6.36 -39.57 -41.03
CA GLY A 92 -5.20 -39.62 -40.11
C GLY A 92 -4.64 -38.29 -39.58
N GLY A 93 -5.15 -37.14 -40.03
CA GLY A 93 -4.66 -35.80 -39.67
C GLY A 93 -3.52 -35.30 -40.55
N TYR A 94 -3.24 -34.00 -40.46
CA TYR A 94 -2.20 -33.34 -41.22
C TYR A 94 -0.83 -33.89 -40.80
N SER A 95 0.00 -34.29 -41.77
CA SER A 95 1.29 -34.94 -41.55
C SER A 95 2.46 -34.23 -42.27
N GLY A 96 2.19 -33.05 -42.86
CA GLY A 96 3.20 -32.23 -43.52
C GLY A 96 3.98 -31.31 -42.59
N THR A 97 5.00 -30.64 -43.13
CA THR A 97 5.66 -29.50 -42.49
C THR A 97 4.96 -28.20 -42.89
N PHE A 98 4.47 -27.43 -41.92
CA PHE A 98 4.01 -26.05 -42.15
C PHE A 98 5.02 -25.08 -41.51
N ASP A 99 5.85 -24.44 -42.35
CA ASP A 99 6.87 -23.49 -41.90
C ASP A 99 6.39 -22.05 -42.13
N GLY A 100 6.05 -21.34 -41.06
CA GLY A 100 5.68 -19.94 -41.15
C GLY A 100 6.83 -19.04 -41.59
N GLN A 101 8.08 -19.51 -41.60
CA GLN A 101 9.27 -18.70 -41.94
C GLN A 101 9.34 -17.35 -41.21
N LYS A 102 8.83 -17.30 -39.97
CA LYS A 102 8.69 -16.09 -39.14
C LYS A 102 7.65 -15.09 -39.66
N HIS A 103 6.74 -15.51 -40.51
CA HIS A 103 5.56 -14.76 -40.89
C HIS A 103 4.39 -15.01 -39.95
N ILE A 104 3.43 -14.07 -40.00
CA ILE A 104 2.19 -14.16 -39.24
C ILE A 104 0.98 -14.39 -40.14
N ILE A 105 -0.04 -15.05 -39.59
CA ILE A 105 -1.40 -15.07 -40.13
C ILE A 105 -2.27 -14.32 -39.12
N SER A 106 -2.98 -13.30 -39.57
CA SER A 106 -3.71 -12.37 -38.70
C SER A 106 -5.20 -12.36 -38.95
N ASN A 107 -5.98 -11.99 -37.93
CA ASN A 107 -7.43 -11.75 -38.00
C ASN A 107 -8.26 -12.97 -38.45
N LEU A 108 -7.75 -14.17 -38.17
CA LEU A 108 -8.40 -15.43 -38.50
C LEU A 108 -9.58 -15.67 -37.55
N THR A 109 -10.80 -15.74 -38.07
CA THR A 109 -12.02 -15.95 -37.30
C THR A 109 -12.74 -17.23 -37.75
N TYR A 110 -13.13 -18.07 -36.79
CA TYR A 110 -13.93 -19.26 -37.07
C TYR A 110 -14.89 -19.55 -35.93
N GLU A 111 -16.19 -19.47 -36.21
CA GLU A 111 -17.26 -19.78 -35.27
C GLU A 111 -18.11 -20.94 -35.80
N THR A 112 -18.22 -21.99 -35.00
CA THR A 112 -18.94 -23.21 -35.34
C THR A 112 -19.59 -23.84 -34.10
N THR A 113 -20.57 -24.71 -34.31
CA THR A 113 -21.13 -25.55 -33.24
C THR A 113 -20.31 -26.82 -32.99
N TYR A 114 -19.38 -27.13 -33.90
CA TYR A 114 -18.43 -28.23 -33.79
C TYR A 114 -17.09 -27.71 -33.29
N ASP A 115 -15.96 -28.18 -33.79
CA ASP A 115 -14.66 -27.86 -33.25
C ASP A 115 -13.94 -26.77 -34.06
N ALA A 116 -13.18 -25.89 -33.39
CA ALA A 116 -12.58 -24.70 -33.99
C ALA A 116 -11.06 -24.62 -33.80
N SER A 117 -10.32 -24.45 -34.90
CA SER A 117 -8.86 -24.32 -34.90
C SER A 117 -8.29 -23.93 -36.28
N PHE A 118 -6.98 -23.65 -36.34
CA PHE A 118 -6.28 -23.49 -37.62
C PHE A 118 -6.10 -24.84 -38.34
N PHE A 119 -5.49 -25.82 -37.69
CA PHE A 119 -5.52 -27.23 -38.09
C PHE A 119 -6.55 -27.98 -37.27
N GLY A 120 -7.37 -28.82 -37.90
CA GLY A 120 -8.19 -29.80 -37.20
C GLY A 120 -7.27 -30.77 -36.45
N THR A 121 -6.72 -31.75 -37.14
CA THR A 121 -5.92 -32.80 -36.47
C THR A 121 -4.51 -32.89 -37.02
N LEU A 122 -3.55 -33.23 -36.15
CA LEU A 122 -2.13 -33.41 -36.50
C LEU A 122 -1.72 -34.89 -36.33
N GLY A 123 -1.24 -35.51 -37.41
CA GLY A 123 -0.91 -36.93 -37.52
C GLY A 123 0.52 -37.20 -37.96
N GLY A 124 1.50 -36.57 -37.29
CA GLY A 124 2.92 -36.62 -37.65
C GLY A 124 3.45 -35.32 -38.26
N ALA A 125 2.82 -34.18 -37.94
CA ALA A 125 3.14 -32.88 -38.53
C ALA A 125 4.22 -32.11 -37.78
N VAL A 126 4.89 -31.23 -38.52
CA VAL A 126 5.84 -30.25 -37.99
C VAL A 126 5.31 -28.85 -38.30
N ILE A 127 4.88 -28.13 -37.27
CA ILE A 127 4.42 -26.73 -37.38
C ILE A 127 5.48 -25.85 -36.74
N LYS A 128 6.08 -24.93 -37.51
CA LYS A 128 7.17 -24.12 -36.98
C LYS A 128 7.20 -22.69 -37.48
N ASN A 129 7.82 -21.80 -36.69
CA ASN A 129 8.10 -20.41 -37.02
C ASN A 129 6.85 -19.62 -37.47
N LEU A 130 5.71 -19.88 -36.85
CA LEU A 130 4.40 -19.34 -37.26
C LEU A 130 3.77 -18.51 -36.13
N GLY A 131 3.33 -17.30 -36.44
CA GLY A 131 2.53 -16.48 -35.53
C GLY A 131 1.08 -16.41 -35.98
N LEU A 132 0.14 -16.82 -35.14
CA LEU A 132 -1.27 -16.55 -35.34
C LEU A 132 -1.65 -15.33 -34.51
N VAL A 133 -2.03 -14.22 -35.14
CA VAL A 133 -2.25 -12.93 -34.47
C VAL A 133 -3.72 -12.56 -34.52
N ASN A 134 -4.28 -12.17 -33.37
CA ASN A 134 -5.66 -11.71 -33.27
C ASN A 134 -6.67 -12.72 -33.83
N VAL A 135 -6.54 -14.00 -33.45
CA VAL A 135 -7.49 -15.04 -33.81
C VAL A 135 -8.75 -14.98 -32.95
N ASP A 136 -9.89 -15.41 -33.47
CA ASP A 136 -11.12 -15.64 -32.70
C ASP A 136 -11.69 -17.01 -33.08
N MET A 137 -11.39 -18.02 -32.26
CA MET A 137 -11.77 -19.42 -32.48
C MET A 137 -12.88 -19.79 -31.51
N ARG A 138 -14.07 -20.16 -32.03
CA ARG A 138 -15.25 -20.45 -31.21
C ARG A 138 -15.88 -21.76 -31.64
N GLY A 139 -15.85 -22.76 -30.76
CA GLY A 139 -16.38 -24.10 -31.02
C GLY A 139 -16.83 -24.83 -29.75
N SER A 140 -17.31 -26.06 -29.88
CA SER A 140 -17.44 -27.02 -28.80
C SER A 140 -16.08 -27.29 -28.15
N SER A 141 -15.08 -27.74 -28.91
CA SER A 141 -13.67 -27.69 -28.51
C SER A 141 -12.93 -26.67 -29.37
N ALA A 142 -11.92 -26.00 -28.80
CA ALA A 142 -11.19 -24.97 -29.53
C ALA A 142 -9.69 -24.94 -29.18
N GLY A 143 -8.87 -24.78 -30.22
CA GLY A 143 -7.42 -24.65 -30.12
C GLY A 143 -6.89 -23.61 -31.08
N GLY A 144 -5.84 -22.87 -30.71
CA GLY A 144 -5.26 -21.85 -31.59
C GLY A 144 -4.66 -22.44 -32.87
N ILE A 145 -3.65 -23.30 -32.71
CA ILE A 145 -2.96 -23.95 -33.84
C ILE A 145 -3.65 -25.25 -34.24
N ALA A 146 -3.97 -26.11 -33.29
CA ALA A 146 -4.53 -27.43 -33.59
C ALA A 146 -5.69 -27.80 -32.67
N LEU A 147 -6.61 -28.63 -33.16
CA LEU A 147 -7.63 -29.21 -32.30
C LEU A 147 -7.06 -30.40 -31.52
N TYR A 148 -6.64 -31.46 -32.23
CA TYR A 148 -6.12 -32.68 -31.58
C TYR A 148 -4.85 -33.20 -32.25
N PHE A 149 -3.99 -33.78 -31.43
CA PHE A 149 -3.00 -34.73 -31.91
C PHE A 149 -3.68 -36.09 -32.18
N LEU A 150 -3.45 -36.69 -33.36
CA LEU A 150 -3.99 -37.98 -33.82
C LEU A 150 -2.90 -38.96 -34.31
N ASN A 151 -1.64 -38.73 -33.93
CA ASN A 151 -0.52 -39.60 -34.27
C ASN A 151 -0.52 -40.94 -33.52
N ASP A 152 0.13 -41.94 -34.10
CA ASP A 152 0.38 -43.26 -33.50
C ASP A 152 1.70 -43.27 -32.69
N GLU A 153 2.02 -44.40 -32.06
CA GLU A 153 3.24 -44.56 -31.26
C GLU A 153 4.56 -44.43 -32.04
N ASN A 154 4.51 -44.44 -33.38
CA ASN A 154 5.68 -44.40 -34.25
C ASN A 154 5.88 -43.02 -34.92
N THR A 155 4.95 -42.09 -34.71
CA THR A 155 4.95 -40.77 -35.37
C THR A 155 4.96 -39.66 -34.33
N THR A 156 5.62 -38.53 -34.67
CA THR A 156 5.81 -37.40 -33.76
C THR A 156 5.14 -36.14 -34.31
N ASN A 157 4.41 -35.42 -33.45
CA ASN A 157 3.98 -34.06 -33.76
C ASN A 157 4.89 -33.05 -33.07
N GLU A 158 5.25 -31.99 -33.78
CA GLU A 158 6.12 -30.93 -33.29
C GLU A 158 5.51 -29.56 -33.59
N ILE A 159 5.31 -28.75 -32.55
CA ILE A 159 4.95 -27.35 -32.64
C ILE A 159 6.09 -26.54 -32.03
N THR A 160 6.84 -25.79 -32.84
CA THR A 160 8.07 -25.13 -32.38
C THR A 160 8.17 -23.71 -32.87
N ASN A 161 8.63 -22.76 -32.04
CA ASN A 161 8.81 -21.37 -32.46
C ASN A 161 7.49 -20.73 -32.92
N CYS A 162 6.37 -21.11 -32.31
CA CYS A 162 5.04 -20.66 -32.71
C CYS A 162 4.39 -19.80 -31.64
N PHE A 163 3.50 -18.90 -32.04
CA PHE A 163 2.70 -18.19 -31.06
C PHE A 163 1.28 -17.96 -31.54
N VAL A 164 0.37 -17.81 -30.58
CA VAL A 164 -1.05 -17.53 -30.84
C VAL A 164 -1.47 -16.35 -29.99
N THR A 165 -2.14 -15.38 -30.60
CA THR A 165 -2.79 -14.28 -29.87
C THR A 165 -4.25 -14.12 -30.24
N GLY A 166 -5.09 -13.74 -29.28
CA GLY A 166 -6.52 -13.52 -29.50
C GLY A 166 -7.43 -14.30 -28.55
N ASN A 167 -8.64 -14.62 -29.00
CA ASN A 167 -9.67 -15.26 -28.20
C ASN A 167 -9.90 -16.71 -28.65
N ILE A 168 -9.85 -17.65 -27.69
CA ILE A 168 -10.17 -19.06 -27.91
C ILE A 168 -11.32 -19.44 -26.97
N SER A 169 -12.47 -19.83 -27.52
CA SER A 169 -13.68 -20.09 -26.76
C SER A 169 -14.27 -21.47 -27.05
N GLY A 170 -14.70 -22.18 -26.00
CA GLY A 170 -15.49 -23.37 -26.21
C GLY A 170 -16.18 -23.98 -25.00
N SER A 171 -16.90 -25.07 -25.20
CA SER A 171 -17.77 -25.71 -24.18
C SER A 171 -17.26 -27.07 -23.69
N SER A 172 -16.18 -27.61 -24.26
CA SER A 172 -15.62 -28.92 -23.93
C SER A 172 -14.13 -28.86 -23.61
N GLN A 173 -13.25 -28.82 -24.61
CA GLN A 173 -11.79 -28.79 -24.45
C GLN A 173 -11.25 -27.51 -25.06
N VAL A 174 -10.54 -26.69 -24.28
CA VAL A 174 -10.10 -25.37 -24.74
C VAL A 174 -8.63 -25.16 -24.38
N GLY A 175 -7.78 -24.98 -25.41
CA GLY A 175 -6.35 -24.75 -25.23
C GLY A 175 -5.84 -23.59 -26.06
N GLY A 176 -4.92 -22.79 -25.51
CA GLY A 176 -4.36 -21.64 -26.22
C GLY A 176 -3.62 -22.01 -27.51
N ILE A 177 -2.95 -23.18 -27.54
CA ILE A 177 -2.25 -23.70 -28.73
C ILE A 177 -2.96 -24.94 -29.27
N VAL A 178 -3.27 -25.93 -28.42
CA VAL A 178 -3.90 -27.20 -28.84
C VAL A 178 -5.10 -27.53 -27.95
N ALA A 179 -6.25 -27.90 -28.51
CA ALA A 179 -7.43 -28.22 -27.70
C ALA A 179 -7.26 -29.51 -26.88
N GLY A 180 -6.61 -30.56 -27.40
CA GLY A 180 -6.31 -31.76 -26.61
C GLY A 180 -5.27 -32.73 -27.16
N ALA A 181 -4.59 -33.41 -26.24
CA ALA A 181 -3.65 -34.51 -26.47
C ALA A 181 -4.27 -35.84 -26.00
N ASN A 182 -4.93 -36.54 -26.93
CA ASN A 182 -5.78 -37.71 -26.66
C ASN A 182 -5.33 -38.98 -27.40
N ASN A 183 -4.03 -39.14 -27.67
CA ASN A 183 -3.44 -40.28 -28.37
C ASN A 183 -2.21 -40.82 -27.62
N THR A 184 -1.60 -41.90 -28.11
CA THR A 184 -0.42 -42.56 -27.52
C THR A 184 0.91 -42.16 -28.16
N GLY A 185 0.88 -41.38 -29.24
CA GLY A 185 2.06 -40.89 -29.93
C GLY A 185 2.81 -39.81 -29.15
N THR A 186 4.02 -39.51 -29.59
CA THR A 186 4.86 -38.47 -28.97
C THR A 186 4.52 -37.10 -29.57
N ASN A 187 4.30 -36.12 -28.70
CA ASN A 187 3.89 -34.77 -29.09
C ASN A 187 4.77 -33.76 -28.35
N SER A 188 5.19 -32.69 -29.02
CA SER A 188 5.98 -31.63 -28.40
C SER A 188 5.48 -30.24 -28.78
N ILE A 189 5.48 -29.34 -27.80
CA ILE A 189 5.29 -27.91 -27.99
C ILE A 189 6.46 -27.21 -27.34
N SER A 190 7.27 -26.52 -28.15
CA SER A 190 8.52 -25.93 -27.68
C SER A 190 8.69 -24.49 -28.16
N ASN A 191 9.34 -23.66 -27.35
CA ASN A 191 9.64 -22.27 -27.66
C ASN A 191 8.41 -21.51 -28.21
N SER A 192 7.25 -21.72 -27.59
CA SER A 192 5.96 -21.27 -28.11
C SER A 192 5.10 -20.63 -27.03
N TYR A 193 4.21 -19.71 -27.39
CA TYR A 193 3.36 -19.06 -26.39
C TYR A 193 1.93 -18.75 -26.84
N PHE A 194 1.05 -18.58 -25.87
CA PHE A 194 -0.31 -18.07 -26.06
C PHE A 194 -0.52 -16.74 -25.34
N PHE A 195 -0.98 -15.71 -26.07
CA PHE A 195 -1.33 -14.40 -25.53
C PHE A 195 -2.78 -14.01 -25.81
N GLY A 196 -3.66 -14.07 -24.82
CA GLY A 196 -5.05 -13.64 -24.98
C GLY A 196 -6.03 -14.31 -24.03
N SER A 197 -7.31 -14.34 -24.41
CA SER A 197 -8.40 -14.84 -23.57
C SER A 197 -8.78 -16.28 -23.93
N ILE A 198 -8.92 -17.11 -22.90
CA ILE A 198 -9.52 -18.45 -23.02
C ILE A 198 -10.85 -18.43 -22.30
N ASN A 199 -11.95 -18.68 -23.03
CA ASN A 199 -13.31 -18.65 -22.49
C ASN A 199 -13.95 -20.03 -22.57
N GLN A 200 -14.10 -20.71 -21.43
CA GLN A 200 -14.73 -22.01 -21.37
C GLN A 200 -16.11 -21.92 -20.70
N SER A 201 -17.14 -22.47 -21.35
CA SER A 201 -18.55 -22.36 -20.91
C SER A 201 -19.17 -23.70 -20.46
N GLY A 202 -18.37 -24.77 -20.40
CA GLY A 202 -18.82 -26.13 -20.12
C GLY A 202 -18.62 -26.57 -18.67
N SER A 203 -19.30 -27.64 -18.26
CA SER A 203 -19.19 -28.17 -16.90
C SER A 203 -17.91 -28.99 -16.64
N TRP A 204 -17.10 -29.28 -17.66
CA TRP A 204 -15.89 -30.09 -17.55
C TRP A 204 -14.65 -29.21 -17.61
N ASP A 205 -13.82 -29.22 -16.56
CA ASP A 205 -12.60 -28.43 -16.48
C ASP A 205 -11.49 -29.01 -17.38
N ASN A 206 -11.63 -28.89 -18.71
CA ASN A 206 -10.61 -29.30 -19.69
C ASN A 206 -9.99 -28.06 -20.36
N THR A 207 -9.55 -27.11 -19.54
CA THR A 207 -9.02 -25.83 -20.01
C THR A 207 -7.55 -25.70 -19.63
N GLY A 208 -6.70 -25.35 -20.60
CA GLY A 208 -5.28 -25.13 -20.36
C GLY A 208 -4.74 -23.95 -21.15
N GLY A 209 -3.79 -23.23 -20.57
CA GLY A 209 -3.17 -22.06 -21.21
C GLY A 209 -2.46 -22.39 -22.52
N LEU A 210 -1.94 -23.62 -22.66
CA LEU A 210 -1.31 -24.14 -23.87
C LEU A 210 -2.11 -25.30 -24.46
N VAL A 211 -2.46 -26.30 -23.64
CA VAL A 211 -3.14 -27.52 -24.08
C VAL A 211 -4.41 -27.77 -23.28
N GLY A 212 -5.59 -27.86 -23.90
CA GLY A 212 -6.85 -27.99 -23.17
C GLY A 212 -6.95 -29.27 -22.33
N ARG A 213 -7.05 -30.44 -22.97
CA ARG A 213 -7.09 -31.74 -22.29
C ARG A 213 -5.85 -32.58 -22.56
N VAL A 214 -5.36 -33.30 -21.55
CA VAL A 214 -4.35 -34.34 -21.73
C VAL A 214 -4.88 -35.67 -21.20
N SER A 215 -4.85 -36.71 -22.02
CA SER A 215 -5.28 -38.06 -21.64
C SER A 215 -4.17 -38.85 -20.92
N ASN A 216 -4.54 -39.81 -20.07
CA ASN A 216 -3.64 -40.60 -19.20
C ASN A 216 -2.78 -41.64 -19.96
N TYR A 217 -2.57 -41.44 -21.25
CA TYR A 217 -1.74 -42.28 -22.12
C TYR A 217 -1.03 -41.45 -23.19
N ALA A 218 -1.15 -40.11 -23.12
CA ALA A 218 -0.44 -39.22 -24.01
C ALA A 218 1.02 -39.08 -23.60
N HIS A 219 1.89 -38.83 -24.56
CA HIS A 219 3.28 -38.44 -24.31
C HIS A 219 3.48 -37.02 -24.83
N LEU A 220 3.35 -36.02 -23.95
CA LEU A 220 3.45 -34.61 -24.30
C LEU A 220 4.68 -33.99 -23.65
N THR A 221 5.51 -33.30 -24.45
CA THR A 221 6.62 -32.48 -23.93
C THR A 221 6.32 -31.00 -24.15
N LEU A 222 6.36 -30.21 -23.09
CA LEU A 222 6.25 -28.76 -23.14
C LEU A 222 7.59 -28.15 -22.72
N SER A 223 8.22 -27.34 -23.57
CA SER A 223 9.52 -26.75 -23.24
C SER A 223 9.66 -25.29 -23.65
N ASN A 224 10.12 -24.44 -22.73
CA ASN A 224 10.33 -23.00 -23.00
C ASN A 224 9.05 -22.32 -23.52
N CYS A 225 7.92 -22.51 -22.84
CA CYS A 225 6.62 -22.04 -23.28
C CYS A 225 5.98 -21.04 -22.31
N PHE A 226 5.17 -20.12 -22.83
CA PHE A 226 4.47 -19.09 -22.04
C PHE A 226 2.97 -19.04 -22.34
N PHE A 227 2.12 -18.67 -21.37
CA PHE A 227 0.68 -18.50 -21.61
C PHE A 227 0.03 -17.41 -20.74
N SER A 228 -1.06 -16.82 -21.24
CA SER A 228 -1.87 -15.82 -20.52
C SER A 228 -2.72 -16.44 -19.41
N GLY A 229 -2.75 -15.78 -18.25
CA GLY A 229 -3.18 -16.30 -16.95
C GLY A 229 -4.68 -16.51 -16.70
N ALA A 230 -5.46 -17.09 -17.61
CA ALA A 230 -6.89 -17.32 -17.34
C ALA A 230 -7.17 -18.50 -16.37
N ASN A 231 -6.25 -19.46 -16.17
CA ASN A 231 -6.45 -20.60 -15.24
C ASN A 231 -5.18 -21.07 -14.49
N GLY A 232 -4.07 -20.32 -14.58
CA GLY A 232 -2.80 -20.62 -13.90
C GLY A 232 -2.10 -21.93 -14.27
N ARG A 233 -2.62 -22.71 -15.24
CA ARG A 233 -2.09 -24.02 -15.63
C ARG A 233 -1.81 -24.10 -17.14
N PRO A 234 -0.69 -24.72 -17.55
CA PRO A 234 -0.37 -24.90 -18.97
C PRO A 234 -1.29 -25.92 -19.65
N TYR A 235 -1.87 -26.86 -18.88
CA TYR A 235 -2.80 -27.86 -19.36
C TYR A 235 -3.96 -28.13 -18.39
N GLY A 236 -5.09 -28.62 -18.89
CA GLY A 236 -6.28 -28.88 -18.08
C GLY A 236 -6.16 -30.08 -17.11
N PRO A 237 -6.92 -30.09 -16.01
CA PRO A 237 -6.81 -31.10 -14.96
C PRO A 237 -7.23 -32.52 -15.38
N SER A 238 -6.36 -33.48 -15.10
CA SER A 238 -6.70 -34.90 -15.00
C SER A 238 -5.94 -35.51 -13.80
N CYS A 239 -6.43 -36.64 -13.29
CA CYS A 239 -5.96 -37.25 -12.05
C CYS A 239 -4.55 -37.87 -12.10
N GLU A 240 -3.86 -37.91 -13.26
CA GLU A 240 -2.51 -38.49 -13.39
C GLU A 240 -1.61 -37.80 -14.44
N VAL A 241 -1.95 -36.57 -14.88
CA VAL A 241 -1.31 -35.92 -16.05
C VAL A 241 0.20 -35.77 -15.94
N ASP A 242 0.75 -35.50 -14.74
CA ASP A 242 2.19 -35.25 -14.56
C ASP A 242 3.07 -36.47 -14.86
N LYS A 243 2.49 -37.67 -14.97
CA LYS A 243 3.20 -38.88 -15.44
C LYS A 243 3.41 -38.89 -16.96
N TYR A 244 2.56 -38.16 -17.68
CA TYR A 244 2.36 -38.22 -19.14
C TYR A 244 2.79 -36.92 -19.84
N VAL A 245 3.02 -35.86 -19.06
CA VAL A 245 3.53 -34.57 -19.53
C VAL A 245 4.90 -34.30 -18.93
N VAL A 246 5.88 -34.03 -19.78
CA VAL A 246 7.21 -33.52 -19.37
C VAL A 246 7.21 -32.02 -19.63
N SER A 247 7.26 -31.21 -18.57
CA SER A 247 7.32 -29.75 -18.67
C SER A 247 8.68 -29.23 -18.21
N THR A 248 9.28 -28.34 -19.00
CA THR A 248 10.56 -27.68 -18.67
C THR A 248 10.47 -26.20 -19.05
N ASN A 249 10.69 -25.28 -18.11
CA ASN A 249 10.52 -23.84 -18.35
C ASN A 249 9.17 -23.47 -19.00
N VAL A 250 8.05 -23.86 -18.36
CA VAL A 250 6.69 -23.55 -18.83
C VAL A 250 6.01 -22.63 -17.82
N ASN A 251 5.76 -21.38 -18.20
CA ASN A 251 5.38 -20.33 -17.26
C ASN A 251 4.11 -19.61 -17.68
N SER A 252 3.30 -19.20 -16.70
CA SER A 252 2.26 -18.21 -16.95
C SER A 252 2.86 -16.80 -16.93
N ALA A 253 2.29 -15.86 -17.68
CA ALA A 253 2.68 -14.46 -17.64
C ALA A 253 1.46 -13.54 -17.71
N THR A 254 1.55 -12.41 -17.01
CA THR A 254 0.54 -11.34 -17.06
C THR A 254 0.64 -10.56 -18.36
N GLU A 255 -0.41 -9.80 -18.72
CA GLU A 255 -0.35 -8.92 -19.89
C GLU A 255 0.81 -7.92 -19.83
N GLU A 256 1.10 -7.41 -18.63
CA GLU A 256 2.24 -6.52 -18.40
C GLU A 256 3.58 -7.23 -18.64
N GLN A 257 3.74 -8.46 -18.15
CA GLN A 257 4.95 -9.25 -18.38
C GLN A 257 5.14 -9.63 -19.86
N PHE A 258 4.04 -9.84 -20.59
CA PHE A 258 4.10 -10.00 -22.05
C PHE A 258 4.50 -8.71 -22.75
N ALA A 259 4.09 -7.54 -22.26
CA ALA A 259 4.37 -6.23 -22.87
C ALA A 259 5.73 -5.63 -22.52
N ASN A 260 6.29 -6.00 -21.37
CA ASN A 260 7.46 -5.32 -20.81
C ASN A 260 8.80 -5.91 -21.25
N GLY A 261 8.85 -6.93 -22.11
CA GLY A 261 10.10 -7.53 -22.58
C GLY A 261 10.54 -8.80 -21.84
N ARG A 262 9.95 -9.09 -20.67
CA ARG A 262 10.31 -10.27 -19.86
C ARG A 262 10.16 -11.58 -20.61
N VAL A 263 9.00 -11.80 -21.23
CA VAL A 263 8.70 -13.04 -21.95
C VAL A 263 9.66 -13.21 -23.13
N ALA A 264 9.83 -12.17 -23.94
CA ALA A 264 10.74 -12.20 -25.10
C ALA A 264 12.18 -12.52 -24.70
N TYR A 265 12.71 -11.83 -23.67
CA TYR A 265 14.05 -12.07 -23.16
C TYR A 265 14.22 -13.51 -22.65
N THR A 266 13.26 -13.99 -21.86
CA THR A 266 13.32 -15.34 -21.26
C THR A 266 13.28 -16.43 -22.33
N MET A 267 12.39 -16.32 -23.30
CA MET A 267 12.30 -17.28 -24.40
C MET A 267 13.57 -17.29 -25.26
N ASN A 268 14.21 -16.13 -25.44
CA ASN A 268 15.44 -15.99 -26.23
C ASN A 268 16.68 -16.60 -25.59
N LYS A 269 16.73 -16.77 -24.26
CA LYS A 269 17.82 -17.49 -23.57
C LYS A 269 18.03 -18.91 -24.10
N TYR A 270 16.98 -19.51 -24.65
CA TYR A 270 16.97 -20.91 -25.09
C TYR A 270 16.71 -21.08 -26.61
N SER A 271 16.58 -19.98 -27.38
CA SER A 271 16.10 -20.04 -28.77
C SER A 271 16.87 -19.21 -29.80
N ASN A 272 18.13 -18.84 -29.51
CA ASN A 272 19.00 -18.07 -30.42
C ASN A 272 18.40 -16.72 -30.84
N SER A 273 17.88 -15.95 -29.88
CA SER A 273 17.22 -14.65 -30.13
C SER A 273 16.21 -14.75 -31.28
N LEU A 274 15.15 -15.54 -31.12
CA LEU A 274 14.06 -15.63 -32.10
C LEU A 274 13.07 -14.48 -31.95
N PHE A 275 12.60 -14.25 -30.72
CA PHE A 275 11.57 -13.28 -30.42
C PHE A 275 12.17 -11.87 -30.31
N ARG A 276 11.41 -10.87 -30.73
CA ARG A 276 11.74 -9.44 -30.70
C ARG A 276 10.58 -8.70 -30.06
N GLN A 277 10.84 -7.49 -29.58
CA GLN A 277 9.79 -6.70 -28.96
C GLN A 277 10.23 -5.26 -28.82
N LYS A 278 9.41 -4.32 -29.30
CA LYS A 278 9.56 -2.90 -29.03
C LYS A 278 8.91 -2.54 -27.71
N ILE A 279 9.73 -2.36 -26.68
CA ILE A 279 9.28 -2.04 -25.32
C ILE A 279 8.50 -0.72 -25.31
N GLY A 280 7.37 -0.71 -24.59
CA GLY A 280 6.45 0.43 -24.49
C GLY A 280 5.49 0.59 -25.67
N THR A 281 5.60 -0.22 -26.73
CA THR A 281 4.64 -0.23 -27.86
C THR A 281 4.01 -1.60 -28.07
N ASP A 282 4.83 -2.66 -28.14
CA ASP A 282 4.36 -4.00 -28.45
C ASP A 282 3.74 -4.65 -27.20
N LYS A 283 2.53 -5.18 -27.33
CA LYS A 283 1.81 -5.84 -26.23
C LYS A 283 2.33 -7.24 -25.89
N PHE A 284 3.08 -7.85 -26.81
CA PHE A 284 3.58 -9.21 -26.71
C PHE A 284 4.82 -9.37 -27.60
N PRO A 285 5.65 -10.41 -27.39
CA PRO A 285 6.78 -10.71 -28.26
C PRO A 285 6.35 -10.95 -29.72
N VAL A 286 7.18 -10.63 -30.69
CA VAL A 286 6.90 -10.83 -32.13
C VAL A 286 8.17 -11.38 -32.81
N PHE A 287 8.12 -11.71 -34.10
CA PHE A 287 9.33 -12.18 -34.81
C PHE A 287 10.26 -11.05 -35.26
N TYR A 288 9.72 -9.84 -35.48
CA TYR A 288 10.45 -8.70 -36.02
C TYR A 288 10.42 -7.53 -35.04
N GLY A 289 11.54 -6.82 -34.90
CA GLY A 289 11.64 -5.68 -34.00
C GLY A 289 13.01 -5.58 -33.33
N PRO A 290 13.18 -4.66 -32.38
CA PRO A 290 14.42 -4.54 -31.64
C PRO A 290 14.63 -5.73 -30.70
N GLU A 291 15.91 -6.05 -30.44
CA GLU A 291 16.31 -7.05 -29.45
C GLU A 291 16.05 -6.54 -28.04
N ILE A 292 15.85 -7.47 -27.11
CA ILE A 292 15.56 -7.16 -25.71
C ILE A 292 16.81 -7.49 -24.90
N TYR A 293 17.28 -6.50 -24.14
CA TYR A 293 18.34 -6.61 -23.16
C TYR A 293 17.72 -6.51 -21.77
N TYR A 294 18.31 -7.24 -20.81
CA TYR A 294 17.97 -7.09 -19.40
C TYR A 294 18.99 -6.16 -18.76
N ASN A 295 18.57 -4.95 -18.43
CA ASN A 295 19.46 -3.91 -17.94
C ASN A 295 19.03 -3.47 -16.54
N GLN A 296 20.03 -3.17 -15.72
CA GLN A 296 19.84 -2.43 -14.49
C GLN A 296 19.62 -0.95 -14.85
N VAL A 297 18.47 -0.39 -14.49
CA VAL A 297 18.08 1.00 -14.82
C VAL A 297 18.71 1.98 -13.84
N ASN A 298 18.79 1.57 -12.59
CA ASN A 298 19.49 2.24 -11.51
C ASN A 298 19.90 1.19 -10.44
N CYS A 299 20.52 1.62 -9.36
CA CYS A 299 21.00 0.75 -8.28
C CYS A 299 19.91 -0.03 -7.51
N THR A 300 18.62 0.20 -7.77
CA THR A 300 17.49 -0.48 -7.10
C THR A 300 16.50 -1.14 -8.06
N GLU A 301 16.57 -0.83 -9.36
CA GLU A 301 15.58 -1.26 -10.35
C GLU A 301 16.25 -1.89 -11.57
N THR A 302 15.76 -3.06 -11.94
CA THR A 302 16.08 -3.75 -13.17
C THR A 302 14.89 -3.68 -14.12
N SER A 303 15.15 -3.59 -15.42
CA SER A 303 14.10 -3.61 -16.44
C SER A 303 14.59 -4.22 -17.74
N TYR A 304 13.64 -4.59 -18.60
CA TYR A 304 13.94 -5.01 -19.96
C TYR A 304 13.87 -3.81 -20.89
N THR A 305 14.83 -3.69 -21.79
CA THR A 305 14.98 -2.53 -22.68
C THR A 305 15.48 -2.93 -24.06
N ASN A 306 15.29 -2.05 -25.03
CA ASN A 306 15.85 -2.19 -26.37
C ASN A 306 17.21 -1.50 -26.55
N ALA A 307 17.77 -0.89 -25.49
CA ALA A 307 19.05 -0.19 -25.53
C ALA A 307 20.24 -1.11 -25.18
N THR A 308 21.30 -1.04 -25.99
CA THR A 308 22.47 -1.94 -25.96
C THR A 308 23.54 -1.61 -24.91
N GLU A 309 23.37 -0.59 -24.07
CA GLU A 309 24.41 -0.17 -23.11
C GLU A 309 23.90 -0.08 -21.67
N PRO A 310 24.63 -0.63 -20.69
CA PRO A 310 24.34 -0.44 -19.28
C PRO A 310 25.01 0.86 -18.82
N ASN A 311 24.24 1.93 -18.65
CA ASN A 311 24.80 3.14 -18.05
C ASN A 311 24.74 3.00 -16.52
N TYR A 312 25.78 2.35 -15.98
CA TYR A 312 26.01 2.23 -14.55
C TYR A 312 26.62 3.53 -14.02
N ASP A 313 25.77 4.47 -13.63
CA ASP A 313 26.21 5.57 -12.77
C ASP A 313 25.24 5.70 -11.60
N HIS A 314 25.77 5.52 -10.38
CA HIS A 314 25.11 6.04 -9.19
C HIS A 314 25.02 7.57 -9.36
N GLN A 315 23.81 8.12 -9.31
CA GLN A 315 23.67 9.57 -9.29
C GLN A 315 23.89 10.07 -7.87
N LEU A 316 25.03 10.70 -7.66
CA LEU A 316 25.49 11.13 -6.34
C LEU A 316 25.05 12.56 -6.05
N GLU A 317 24.43 12.76 -4.90
CA GLU A 317 24.25 14.07 -4.28
C GLU A 317 24.85 14.00 -2.87
N ASN A 318 25.88 14.81 -2.59
CA ASN A 318 26.67 14.76 -1.36
C ASN A 318 27.28 13.37 -1.06
N GLU A 319 27.89 12.72 -2.05
CA GLU A 319 28.53 11.39 -1.92
C GLU A 319 27.56 10.25 -1.61
N VAL A 320 26.25 10.53 -1.57
CA VAL A 320 25.18 9.56 -1.38
C VAL A 320 24.42 9.38 -2.69
N CYS A 321 24.23 8.15 -3.13
CA CYS A 321 23.39 7.85 -4.28
C CYS A 321 21.94 8.23 -3.97
N VAL A 322 21.33 9.09 -4.79
CA VAL A 322 19.95 9.58 -4.58
C VAL A 322 18.88 8.48 -4.73
N PHE A 323 19.24 7.32 -5.29
CA PHE A 323 18.32 6.22 -5.54
C PHE A 323 18.42 5.10 -4.49
N CYS A 324 19.63 4.70 -4.07
CA CYS A 324 19.81 3.62 -3.07
C CYS A 324 20.29 4.10 -1.69
N GLY A 325 20.67 5.37 -1.53
CA GLY A 325 21.23 5.89 -0.28
C GLY A 325 22.64 5.40 0.04
N ALA A 326 23.29 4.64 -0.85
CA ALA A 326 24.67 4.18 -0.64
C ALA A 326 25.66 5.36 -0.67
N ASN A 327 26.59 5.36 0.29
CA ASN A 327 27.61 6.39 0.43
C ASN A 327 28.93 5.93 -0.23
N PHE A 328 29.42 6.68 -1.22
CA PHE A 328 30.56 6.29 -2.03
C PHE A 328 31.86 6.89 -1.48
N HIS A 329 32.46 6.22 -0.49
CA HIS A 329 33.84 6.48 -0.12
C HIS A 329 34.80 5.85 -1.15
N HIS A 330 35.60 6.70 -1.80
CA HIS A 330 36.68 6.30 -2.73
C HIS A 330 37.70 5.38 -2.03
N HIS A 331 37.90 4.16 -2.53
CA HIS A 331 39.10 3.37 -2.23
C HIS A 331 40.16 3.54 -3.33
N ILE A 332 41.30 4.10 -2.93
CA ILE A 332 42.53 4.21 -3.72
C ILE A 332 43.29 2.88 -3.59
N TYR A 333 43.55 2.19 -4.70
CA TYR A 333 44.50 1.07 -4.74
C TYR A 333 45.93 1.61 -4.58
N ASN A 334 46.70 1.08 -3.62
CA ASN A 334 48.15 1.20 -3.66
C ASN A 334 48.77 0.02 -4.40
N LYS A 335 49.52 0.36 -5.46
CA LYS A 335 50.66 -0.44 -5.95
C LYS A 335 51.59 -0.65 -4.76
N ASP A 336 51.72 -1.89 -4.33
CA ASP A 336 53.00 -2.55 -4.04
C ASP A 336 52.67 -3.92 -3.43
N GLY A 337 52.56 -4.92 -4.31
CA GLY A 337 52.36 -6.30 -3.92
C GLY A 337 53.59 -6.83 -3.18
N VAL A 338 53.40 -7.19 -1.92
CA VAL A 338 53.94 -8.39 -1.26
C VAL A 338 53.04 -8.68 -0.05
N CYS A 339 52.39 -9.85 0.01
CA CYS A 339 51.80 -10.35 1.25
C CYS A 339 52.51 -11.64 1.70
N ALA A 340 52.75 -11.70 3.00
CA ALA A 340 53.44 -12.78 3.70
C ALA A 340 52.43 -13.59 4.51
N CYS A 341 52.22 -14.86 4.16
CA CYS A 341 51.77 -15.85 5.13
C CYS A 341 52.22 -17.26 4.72
N GLY A 342 52.91 -17.92 5.63
CA GLY A 342 53.31 -19.32 5.50
C GLY A 342 52.29 -20.24 6.18
N SER A 343 52.15 -21.45 5.59
CA SER A 343 51.53 -22.69 6.11
C SER A 343 50.00 -22.65 6.31
N VAL A 344 49.17 -23.56 5.77
CA VAL A 344 49.30 -25.02 5.58
C VAL A 344 48.53 -25.49 4.32
N ALA A 345 49.03 -26.58 3.72
CA ALA A 345 48.77 -27.14 2.40
C ALA A 345 47.31 -27.54 2.03
N HIS A 346 46.89 -27.11 0.84
CA HIS A 346 46.36 -27.97 -0.23
C HIS A 346 47.03 -27.57 -1.55
N ALA A 347 47.39 -28.54 -2.40
CA ALA A 347 48.09 -28.28 -3.64
C ALA A 347 47.17 -27.54 -4.63
N HIS A 348 47.50 -26.30 -4.96
CA HIS A 348 46.83 -25.52 -5.99
C HIS A 348 47.36 -25.93 -7.38
N ILE A 349 46.45 -26.24 -8.31
CA ILE A 349 46.77 -26.35 -9.74
C ILE A 349 46.36 -25.02 -10.36
N TYR A 350 47.35 -24.28 -10.86
CA TYR A 350 47.18 -23.04 -11.60
C TYR A 350 47.31 -23.32 -13.11
N ASP A 351 46.57 -22.59 -13.93
CA ASP A 351 46.85 -22.53 -15.37
C ASP A 351 47.97 -21.52 -15.68
N GLU A 352 48.33 -21.41 -16.95
CA GLU A 352 49.38 -20.53 -17.46
C GLU A 352 49.09 -19.02 -17.28
N ASN A 353 47.91 -18.66 -16.73
CA ASN A 353 47.50 -17.30 -16.41
C ASN A 353 47.32 -17.04 -14.89
N GLU A 354 47.83 -17.94 -14.03
CA GLU A 354 47.79 -17.81 -12.55
C GLU A 354 46.37 -17.83 -11.94
N VAL A 355 45.36 -18.39 -12.61
CA VAL A 355 44.01 -18.53 -12.05
C VAL A 355 43.88 -19.85 -11.25
N CYS A 356 43.42 -19.75 -10.00
CA CYS A 356 43.18 -20.91 -9.13
C CYS A 356 41.90 -21.68 -9.52
N GLN A 357 42.01 -22.95 -9.94
CA GLN A 357 40.88 -23.75 -10.41
C GLN A 357 39.90 -24.27 -9.32
N CYS A 358 40.03 -23.90 -8.05
CA CYS A 358 39.18 -24.47 -7.00
C CYS A 358 37.79 -23.84 -6.86
N GLY A 359 37.53 -22.65 -7.42
CA GLY A 359 36.21 -22.00 -7.37
C GLY A 359 35.71 -21.65 -5.95
N VAL A 360 36.59 -21.65 -4.95
CA VAL A 360 36.30 -21.33 -3.55
C VAL A 360 36.68 -19.88 -3.26
N ILE A 361 35.79 -19.13 -2.59
CA ILE A 361 36.07 -17.79 -2.06
C ILE A 361 37.04 -17.97 -0.88
N CYS A 362 38.26 -17.44 -0.99
CA CYS A 362 39.29 -17.58 0.04
C CYS A 362 39.19 -16.42 1.06
N PRO A 363 39.12 -16.69 2.38
CA PRO A 363 39.15 -15.64 3.39
C PRO A 363 40.49 -14.91 3.32
N GLY A 364 40.48 -13.66 2.85
CA GLY A 364 41.66 -12.79 2.74
C GLY A 364 41.90 -12.16 1.36
N GLU A 365 41.28 -12.67 0.28
CA GLU A 365 41.35 -12.06 -1.07
C GLU A 365 40.05 -11.36 -1.47
N ASP A 366 38.89 -11.88 -1.01
CA ASP A 366 37.54 -11.36 -1.31
C ASP A 366 36.83 -10.81 -0.07
N THR A 367 37.60 -10.23 0.86
CA THR A 367 37.04 -9.56 2.04
C THR A 367 37.09 -8.06 1.89
N ASP A 368 36.09 -7.35 2.40
CA ASP A 368 36.26 -5.93 2.70
C ASP A 368 37.46 -5.76 3.65
N GLY A 369 37.97 -4.52 3.79
CA GLY A 369 39.11 -4.24 4.68
C GLY A 369 38.90 -4.65 6.15
N ASP A 370 37.67 -5.05 6.52
CA ASP A 370 37.22 -5.41 7.86
C ASP A 370 36.94 -6.93 8.04
N GLY A 371 37.12 -7.75 7.00
CA GLY A 371 37.06 -9.21 7.07
C GLY A 371 35.71 -9.87 6.75
N PHE A 372 34.78 -9.17 6.08
CA PHE A 372 33.52 -9.73 5.57
C PHE A 372 33.63 -10.13 4.11
N ILE A 373 33.09 -11.31 3.76
CA ILE A 373 32.93 -11.76 2.38
C ILE A 373 31.75 -11.04 1.73
N GLU A 374 32.00 -10.32 0.64
CA GLU A 374 30.96 -9.61 -0.11
C GLU A 374 30.16 -10.54 -1.02
N ILE A 375 28.83 -10.44 -0.98
CA ILE A 375 27.92 -11.24 -1.79
C ILE A 375 26.97 -10.30 -2.55
N GLY A 376 27.15 -10.18 -3.86
CA GLY A 376 26.30 -9.36 -4.73
C GLY A 376 25.46 -10.17 -5.73
N THR A 377 25.65 -11.49 -5.80
CA THR A 377 24.99 -12.35 -6.78
C THR A 377 24.55 -13.69 -6.17
N ALA A 378 23.54 -14.32 -6.79
CA ALA A 378 23.06 -15.64 -6.38
C ALA A 378 24.14 -16.74 -6.53
N GLU A 379 25.10 -16.57 -7.44
CA GLU A 379 26.23 -17.49 -7.60
C GLU A 379 27.23 -17.36 -6.44
N GLN A 380 27.59 -16.14 -6.05
CA GLN A 380 28.44 -15.88 -4.88
C GLN A 380 27.79 -16.43 -3.60
N LEU A 381 26.47 -16.23 -3.43
CA LEU A 381 25.73 -16.80 -2.32
C LEU A 381 25.82 -18.34 -2.31
N CYS A 382 25.66 -18.99 -3.46
CA CYS A 382 25.84 -20.44 -3.57
C CYS A 382 27.25 -20.88 -3.15
N LYS A 383 28.29 -20.22 -3.65
CA LYS A 383 29.70 -20.54 -3.34
C LYS A 383 30.02 -20.37 -1.85
N PHE A 384 29.52 -19.29 -1.24
CA PHE A 384 29.65 -19.06 0.20
C PHE A 384 29.02 -20.19 1.01
N ILE A 385 27.77 -20.55 0.70
CA ILE A 385 27.05 -21.63 1.40
C ILE A 385 27.74 -22.98 1.22
N GLU A 386 28.23 -23.29 0.02
CA GLU A 386 29.00 -24.51 -0.23
C GLU A 386 30.28 -24.53 0.61
N SER A 387 30.96 -23.39 0.78
CA SER A 387 32.16 -23.28 1.62
C SER A 387 31.85 -23.52 3.10
N VAL A 388 30.79 -22.87 3.62
CA VAL A 388 30.27 -23.08 4.99
C VAL A 388 29.94 -24.56 5.26
N ASN A 389 29.34 -25.22 4.28
CA ASN A 389 28.94 -26.61 4.38
C ASN A 389 30.11 -27.60 4.31
N HIS A 390 31.23 -27.24 3.67
CA HIS A 390 32.38 -28.13 3.48
C HIS A 390 33.35 -28.18 4.67
N SER A 391 33.56 -27.09 5.41
CA SER A 391 34.55 -27.10 6.50
C SER A 391 34.28 -26.10 7.63
N THR A 392 34.80 -26.43 8.82
CA THR A 392 34.60 -25.64 10.04
C THR A 392 35.15 -24.21 9.99
N PRO A 393 36.30 -23.89 9.35
CA PRO A 393 36.79 -22.51 9.30
C PRO A 393 35.81 -21.55 8.62
N PHE A 394 35.03 -22.02 7.64
CA PHE A 394 34.03 -21.21 6.95
C PHE A 394 32.71 -21.09 7.70
N ARG A 395 32.45 -21.94 8.71
CA ARG A 395 31.26 -21.78 9.56
C ARG A 395 31.33 -20.52 10.40
N ASP A 396 32.54 -20.10 10.77
CA ASP A 396 32.83 -18.89 11.51
C ASP A 396 33.07 -17.66 10.59
N ALA A 397 32.95 -17.81 9.26
CA ALA A 397 33.20 -16.73 8.33
C ALA A 397 32.07 -15.68 8.37
N ASN A 398 32.44 -14.42 8.18
CA ASN A 398 31.50 -13.31 8.09
C ASN A 398 31.18 -13.01 6.62
N ALA A 399 29.93 -12.69 6.33
CA ALA A 399 29.48 -12.30 4.99
C ALA A 399 28.53 -11.11 5.05
N ILE A 400 28.61 -10.26 4.04
CA ILE A 400 27.76 -9.08 3.87
C ILE A 400 27.15 -9.09 2.47
N LEU A 401 25.85 -8.80 2.37
CA LEU A 401 25.23 -8.55 1.08
C LEU A 401 25.56 -7.13 0.61
N ILE A 402 25.91 -7.00 -0.67
CA ILE A 402 26.16 -5.69 -1.32
C ILE A 402 25.11 -5.38 -2.40
N ALA A 403 24.15 -6.28 -2.59
CA ALA A 403 23.03 -6.14 -3.51
C ALA A 403 21.88 -7.08 -3.10
N ASP A 404 20.68 -6.77 -3.57
CA ASP A 404 19.56 -7.70 -3.51
C ASP A 404 19.86 -8.95 -4.35
N ILE A 405 19.54 -10.13 -3.82
CA ILE A 405 19.84 -11.41 -4.44
C ILE A 405 18.56 -12.05 -4.94
N VAL A 406 18.40 -12.17 -6.26
CA VAL A 406 17.30 -12.92 -6.86
C VAL A 406 17.77 -14.35 -7.16
N TYR A 407 17.31 -15.33 -6.38
CA TYR A 407 17.67 -16.74 -6.55
C TYR A 407 16.74 -17.47 -7.53
N ASN A 408 15.43 -17.23 -7.38
CA ASN A 408 14.39 -17.54 -8.36
C ASN A 408 13.51 -16.29 -8.51
N GLU A 409 12.99 -16.03 -9.70
CA GLU A 409 12.01 -14.97 -9.94
C GLU A 409 10.58 -15.52 -9.77
N ASP A 410 9.69 -14.69 -9.22
CA ASP A 410 8.25 -14.97 -9.10
C ASP A 410 7.95 -16.37 -8.55
N LEU A 411 8.64 -16.80 -7.48
CA LEU A 411 8.50 -18.15 -6.93
C LEU A 411 7.06 -18.42 -6.48
N LEU A 412 6.43 -17.43 -5.86
CA LEU A 412 5.10 -17.51 -5.28
C LEU A 412 4.12 -16.57 -6.02
N ASN A 413 2.90 -17.07 -6.27
CA ASN A 413 1.80 -16.24 -6.74
C ASN A 413 1.14 -15.46 -5.58
N ASN A 414 0.13 -14.65 -5.88
CA ASN A 414 -0.62 -13.86 -4.88
C ASN A 414 -1.30 -14.72 -3.79
N ASP A 415 -1.53 -16.01 -4.07
CA ASP A 415 -2.04 -17.00 -3.12
C ASP A 415 -0.93 -17.77 -2.37
N TYR A 416 0.32 -17.31 -2.51
CA TYR A 416 1.54 -17.92 -1.99
C TYR A 416 1.64 -19.41 -2.35
N GLN A 417 1.10 -19.77 -3.51
CA GLN A 417 1.34 -21.06 -4.14
C GLN A 417 2.51 -20.92 -5.11
N LEU A 418 3.23 -22.01 -5.32
CA LEU A 418 4.31 -22.05 -6.30
C LEU A 418 3.78 -21.66 -7.69
N ASN A 419 4.41 -20.67 -8.32
CA ASN A 419 4.00 -20.10 -9.60
C ASN A 419 4.77 -20.75 -10.77
N GLY A 420 4.85 -22.08 -10.78
CA GLY A 420 5.66 -22.85 -11.71
C GLY A 420 6.19 -24.15 -11.11
N TYR A 421 6.98 -24.88 -11.88
CA TYR A 421 7.46 -26.23 -11.50
C TYR A 421 8.97 -26.44 -11.65
N ASP A 422 9.73 -25.46 -12.18
CA ASP A 422 11.16 -25.59 -12.50
C ASP A 422 12.01 -24.54 -11.76
N PHE A 423 11.96 -24.58 -10.42
CA PHE A 423 12.71 -23.67 -9.57
C PHE A 423 14.05 -24.26 -9.16
N LYS A 424 15.10 -23.45 -9.22
CA LYS A 424 16.42 -23.83 -8.71
C LYS A 424 16.29 -24.13 -7.22
N THR A 425 16.58 -25.38 -6.84
CA THR A 425 16.52 -25.78 -5.43
C THR A 425 17.63 -25.11 -4.63
N PHE A 426 17.25 -24.36 -3.60
CA PHE A 426 18.17 -23.77 -2.66
C PHE A 426 18.71 -24.83 -1.69
N LYS A 427 20.03 -24.84 -1.48
CA LYS A 427 20.70 -25.67 -0.47
C LYS A 427 21.00 -24.80 0.74
N PRO A 428 20.46 -25.09 1.93
CA PRO A 428 20.71 -24.25 3.10
C PRO A 428 22.10 -24.46 3.72
N MET A 429 22.55 -23.49 4.51
CA MET A 429 23.71 -23.67 5.39
C MET A 429 23.36 -24.66 6.50
N SER A 430 24.16 -25.70 6.67
CA SER A 430 23.91 -26.78 7.64
C SER A 430 24.13 -26.34 9.09
N SER A 431 25.21 -25.62 9.35
CA SER A 431 25.50 -24.96 10.63
C SER A 431 26.37 -23.73 10.37
N PHE A 432 26.06 -22.63 11.07
CA PHE A 432 26.70 -21.33 10.89
C PHE A 432 26.92 -20.65 12.25
N SER A 433 28.11 -20.08 12.45
CA SER A 433 28.58 -19.46 13.70
C SER A 433 29.22 -18.09 13.49
N GLY A 434 29.38 -17.62 12.25
CA GLY A 434 29.83 -16.28 11.89
C GLY A 434 28.70 -15.25 11.85
N ILE A 435 28.96 -14.10 11.21
CA ILE A 435 27.99 -13.01 11.00
C ILE A 435 27.53 -13.02 9.55
N PHE A 436 26.22 -13.13 9.31
CA PHE A 436 25.61 -12.88 8.01
C PHE A 436 24.83 -11.57 8.08
N ASP A 437 25.37 -10.53 7.47
CA ASP A 437 24.77 -9.19 7.41
C ASP A 437 24.08 -9.00 6.06
N GLY A 438 22.77 -8.78 6.08
CA GLY A 438 22.05 -8.43 4.87
C GLY A 438 22.26 -6.98 4.43
N ASP A 439 22.81 -6.11 5.28
CA ASP A 439 22.94 -4.67 5.04
C ASP A 439 21.65 -3.98 4.55
N GLY A 440 20.48 -4.54 4.89
CA GLY A 440 19.17 -4.08 4.43
C GLY A 440 18.70 -4.70 3.11
N HIS A 441 19.55 -5.44 2.41
CA HIS A 441 19.23 -6.13 1.18
C HIS A 441 18.30 -7.33 1.38
N THR A 442 17.61 -7.68 0.28
CA THR A 442 16.63 -8.75 0.23
C THR A 442 17.13 -9.93 -0.61
N ILE A 443 16.91 -11.15 -0.10
CA ILE A 443 17.06 -12.38 -0.87
C ILE A 443 15.68 -12.85 -1.32
N PHE A 444 15.46 -12.96 -2.62
CA PHE A 444 14.22 -13.41 -3.24
C PHE A 444 14.32 -14.85 -3.75
N GLY A 445 13.21 -15.59 -3.70
CA GLY A 445 13.09 -16.83 -4.46
C GLY A 445 13.79 -18.04 -3.86
N LEU A 446 13.96 -18.14 -2.55
CA LEU A 446 14.57 -19.34 -1.96
C LEU A 446 13.61 -20.53 -1.99
N TYR A 447 13.82 -21.45 -2.92
CA TYR A 447 13.02 -22.66 -3.05
C TYR A 447 13.68 -23.84 -2.30
N ASN A 448 13.35 -24.01 -1.02
CA ASN A 448 13.85 -25.10 -0.18
C ASN A 448 12.81 -26.23 -0.11
N THR A 449 12.87 -27.14 -1.08
CA THR A 449 12.14 -28.41 -1.02
C THR A 449 13.07 -29.56 -1.31
N ARG A 450 13.23 -30.46 -0.34
CA ARG A 450 13.78 -31.79 -0.61
C ARG A 450 12.86 -32.80 0.07
N SER A 451 12.66 -33.94 -0.57
CA SER A 451 11.78 -35.02 -0.09
C SER A 451 12.30 -35.70 1.19
N ASN A 452 13.52 -35.38 1.65
CA ASN A 452 14.25 -36.16 2.65
C ASN A 452 14.95 -35.32 3.75
N THR A 453 14.87 -33.98 3.72
CA THR A 453 15.52 -33.14 4.73
C THR A 453 14.61 -32.99 5.95
N VAL A 454 15.16 -33.29 7.13
CA VAL A 454 14.46 -33.19 8.43
C VAL A 454 14.01 -31.75 8.68
N ASP A 455 14.89 -30.78 8.36
CA ASP A 455 14.72 -29.36 8.68
C ASP A 455 14.86 -28.47 7.43
N ALA A 456 14.14 -27.35 7.36
CA ALA A 456 14.21 -26.40 6.25
C ALA A 456 14.19 -24.93 6.70
N ALA A 457 15.15 -24.13 6.21
CA ALA A 457 15.24 -22.68 6.37
C ALA A 457 16.37 -22.12 5.46
N PHE A 458 16.74 -20.86 5.59
CA PHE A 458 17.99 -20.32 5.00
C PHE A 458 19.24 -20.93 5.68
N VAL A 459 19.22 -21.00 7.02
CA VAL A 459 20.22 -21.67 7.86
C VAL A 459 19.55 -22.79 8.67
N VAL A 460 20.05 -24.01 8.58
CA VAL A 460 19.51 -25.14 9.36
C VAL A 460 19.84 -25.00 10.83
N THR A 461 21.09 -24.71 11.19
CA THR A 461 21.49 -24.49 12.58
C THR A 461 22.28 -23.19 12.71
N LEU A 462 21.77 -22.25 13.50
CA LEU A 462 22.53 -21.06 13.91
C LEU A 462 23.14 -21.34 15.29
N ASP A 463 24.45 -21.51 15.35
CA ASP A 463 25.17 -21.82 16.60
C ASP A 463 25.24 -20.60 17.52
N GLU A 464 25.66 -20.78 18.78
CA GLU A 464 25.58 -19.75 19.84
C GLU A 464 26.28 -18.42 19.51
N LYS A 465 27.31 -18.46 18.67
CA LYS A 465 28.04 -17.26 18.20
C LYS A 465 27.47 -16.66 16.92
N GLY A 466 26.62 -17.41 16.23
CA GLY A 466 26.09 -17.01 14.93
C GLY A 466 25.18 -15.81 15.05
N ILE A 467 25.33 -14.87 14.12
CA ILE A 467 24.50 -13.67 14.04
C ILE A 467 23.97 -13.56 12.62
N ILE A 468 22.65 -13.42 12.47
CA ILE A 468 22.02 -13.02 11.21
C ILE A 468 21.37 -11.66 11.45
N ARG A 469 21.74 -10.65 10.66
CA ARG A 469 21.20 -9.30 10.86
C ARG A 469 20.89 -8.56 9.57
N ASN A 470 20.01 -7.56 9.66
CA ASN A 470 19.64 -6.66 8.55
C ASN A 470 19.22 -7.41 7.27
N LEU A 471 18.63 -8.60 7.39
CA LEU A 471 18.35 -9.46 6.25
C LEU A 471 16.85 -9.61 6.02
N ASN A 472 16.41 -9.28 4.82
CA ASN A 472 15.06 -9.59 4.35
C ASN A 472 15.10 -10.82 3.46
N ILE A 473 14.17 -11.76 3.66
CA ILE A 473 13.97 -12.90 2.75
C ILE A 473 12.52 -12.85 2.27
N ALA A 474 12.32 -12.71 0.97
CA ALA A 474 11.01 -12.53 0.35
C ALA A 474 10.77 -13.57 -0.76
N ASP A 475 9.52 -13.70 -1.19
CA ASP A 475 9.11 -14.60 -2.29
C ASP A 475 9.74 -16.01 -2.16
N SER A 476 9.72 -16.57 -0.95
CA SER A 476 10.52 -17.75 -0.61
C SER A 476 9.66 -18.89 -0.06
N TYR A 477 10.06 -20.13 -0.35
CA TYR A 477 9.32 -21.34 0.01
C TYR A 477 10.21 -22.31 0.81
N SER A 478 9.92 -22.46 2.11
CA SER A 478 10.64 -23.33 3.03
C SER A 478 9.80 -24.54 3.45
N ALA A 479 10.15 -25.74 2.99
CA ALA A 479 9.41 -26.96 3.31
C ALA A 479 10.27 -28.06 3.96
N GLY A 480 10.10 -28.25 5.27
CA GLY A 480 10.78 -29.27 6.08
C GLY A 480 9.92 -30.52 6.32
N LEU A 481 10.52 -31.56 6.92
CA LEU A 481 9.78 -32.75 7.37
C LEU A 481 9.30 -32.60 8.81
N TYR A 482 10.13 -32.06 9.70
CA TYR A 482 9.80 -31.83 11.11
C TYR A 482 9.91 -30.35 11.45
N THR A 483 11.10 -29.76 11.29
CA THR A 483 11.34 -28.36 11.64
C THR A 483 11.34 -27.47 10.41
N ALA A 484 10.68 -26.32 10.47
CA ALA A 484 10.77 -25.33 9.40
C ALA A 484 10.76 -23.89 9.93
N GLY A 485 11.66 -23.07 9.37
CA GLY A 485 11.72 -21.63 9.61
C GLY A 485 11.93 -20.89 8.30
N GLY A 486 11.54 -19.62 8.23
CA GLY A 486 11.88 -18.77 7.11
C GLY A 486 13.39 -18.50 7.02
N ILE A 487 14.01 -18.16 8.16
CA ILE A 487 15.43 -17.78 8.26
C ILE A 487 16.25 -18.90 8.89
N VAL A 488 15.83 -19.42 10.05
CA VAL A 488 16.60 -20.44 10.79
C VAL A 488 15.71 -21.62 11.16
N ALA A 489 16.18 -22.85 10.97
CA ALA A 489 15.43 -24.01 11.46
C ALA A 489 15.69 -24.25 12.96
N ASN A 490 16.94 -24.27 13.42
CA ASN A 490 17.33 -24.46 14.81
C ASN A 490 18.24 -23.33 15.30
N CYS A 491 17.76 -22.47 16.18
CA CYS A 491 18.46 -21.25 16.61
C CYS A 491 19.05 -21.37 18.02
N LYS A 492 20.35 -21.05 18.15
CA LYS A 492 21.06 -20.84 19.42
C LYS A 492 21.72 -19.46 19.50
N GLY A 493 21.92 -18.83 18.34
CA GLY A 493 22.56 -17.52 18.20
C GLY A 493 21.58 -16.34 18.22
N LYS A 494 21.94 -15.27 17.51
CA LYS A 494 21.19 -14.02 17.47
C LYS A 494 20.63 -13.73 16.08
N ILE A 495 19.37 -13.33 16.00
CA ILE A 495 18.72 -12.81 14.79
C ILE A 495 18.25 -11.40 15.11
N GLU A 496 18.70 -10.39 14.35
CA GLU A 496 18.29 -9.01 14.61
C GLU A 496 17.98 -8.21 13.35
N LYS A 497 16.91 -7.40 13.35
CA LYS A 497 16.55 -6.60 12.17
C LYS A 497 16.37 -7.46 10.91
N CYS A 498 15.69 -8.60 11.04
CA CYS A 498 15.44 -9.49 9.91
C CYS A 498 13.95 -9.67 9.65
N SER A 499 13.60 -9.97 8.41
CA SER A 499 12.23 -10.28 8.03
C SER A 499 12.11 -11.49 7.12
N PHE A 500 10.93 -12.12 7.14
CA PHE A 500 10.58 -13.17 6.20
C PHE A 500 9.16 -12.98 5.65
N ASP A 501 9.05 -12.95 4.33
CA ASP A 501 7.80 -12.99 3.57
C ASP A 501 7.82 -14.17 2.58
N GLY A 502 6.91 -15.11 2.75
CA GLY A 502 6.92 -16.34 1.96
C GLY A 502 6.06 -17.45 2.55
N PHE A 503 6.30 -18.68 2.13
CA PHE A 503 5.59 -19.87 2.58
C PHE A 503 6.49 -20.74 3.45
N VAL A 504 6.02 -21.10 4.65
CA VAL A 504 6.71 -22.03 5.55
C VAL A 504 5.83 -23.25 5.79
N TYR A 505 6.36 -24.42 5.49
CA TYR A 505 5.63 -25.68 5.47
C TYR A 505 6.37 -26.79 6.20
N SER A 506 5.64 -27.63 6.94
CA SER A 506 6.15 -28.93 7.39
C SER A 506 5.26 -30.09 6.94
N LYS A 507 5.90 -31.12 6.36
CA LYS A 507 5.28 -32.30 5.73
C LYS A 507 4.94 -33.41 6.74
N GLY A 508 5.68 -33.49 7.84
CA GLY A 508 5.61 -34.59 8.81
C GLY A 508 4.64 -34.34 9.96
N ASP A 509 4.52 -35.35 10.82
CA ASP A 509 3.77 -35.24 12.08
C ASP A 509 4.68 -34.74 13.21
N GLN A 510 4.13 -34.04 14.20
CA GLN A 510 4.89 -33.38 15.29
C GLN A 510 5.87 -32.31 14.79
N ALA A 511 5.42 -31.48 13.85
CA ALA A 511 6.24 -30.42 13.29
C ALA A 511 6.52 -29.27 14.29
N GLU A 512 7.64 -28.57 14.10
CA GLU A 512 8.02 -27.36 14.82
C GLU A 512 8.26 -26.25 13.81
N VAL A 513 7.26 -25.39 13.59
CA VAL A 513 7.25 -24.44 12.47
C VAL A 513 7.11 -23.01 12.95
N GLY A 514 8.07 -22.16 12.63
CA GLY A 514 7.95 -20.72 12.85
C GLY A 514 8.05 -19.93 11.57
N GLY A 515 7.43 -18.75 11.53
CA GLY A 515 7.58 -17.84 10.40
C GLY A 515 9.03 -17.40 10.19
N LEU A 516 9.81 -17.21 11.27
CA LEU A 516 11.25 -16.93 11.21
C LEU A 516 12.09 -18.13 11.62
N VAL A 517 11.74 -18.74 12.75
CA VAL A 517 12.55 -19.76 13.43
C VAL A 517 11.73 -20.99 13.72
N GLY A 518 12.17 -22.17 13.26
CA GLY A 518 11.50 -23.43 13.60
C GLY A 518 11.56 -23.75 15.09
N THR A 519 12.75 -24.05 15.58
CA THR A 519 13.07 -24.24 17.00
C THR A 519 14.14 -23.27 17.49
N SER A 520 14.11 -22.96 18.78
CA SER A 520 15.20 -22.25 19.45
C SER A 520 15.54 -22.85 20.81
N THR A 521 16.82 -22.86 21.15
CA THR A 521 17.32 -23.40 22.43
C THR A 521 18.43 -22.52 23.00
N GLY A 522 18.69 -22.65 24.30
CA GLY A 522 19.82 -21.97 24.96
C GLY A 522 19.53 -20.51 25.29
N THR A 523 20.40 -19.60 24.82
CA THR A 523 20.29 -18.13 25.00
C THR A 523 19.95 -17.42 23.70
N ALA A 524 19.24 -18.09 22.79
CA ALA A 524 18.85 -17.54 21.50
C ALA A 524 18.10 -16.20 21.67
N SER A 525 18.37 -15.26 20.76
CA SER A 525 17.80 -13.92 20.82
C SER A 525 17.28 -13.48 19.45
N ILE A 526 16.01 -13.07 19.40
CA ILE A 526 15.34 -12.58 18.19
C ILE A 526 14.84 -11.17 18.48
N ILE A 527 15.42 -10.16 17.84
CA ILE A 527 15.20 -8.75 18.20
C ILE A 527 14.87 -7.93 16.94
N ASN A 528 13.86 -7.06 16.99
CA ASN A 528 13.49 -6.20 15.87
C ASN A 528 13.21 -7.00 14.57
N CYS A 529 12.54 -8.14 14.66
CA CYS A 529 12.28 -9.00 13.52
C CYS A 529 10.78 -9.18 13.27
N TYR A 530 10.39 -9.44 12.03
CA TYR A 530 8.98 -9.68 11.72
C TYR A 530 8.76 -10.76 10.67
N SER A 531 7.59 -11.38 10.70
CA SER A 531 7.19 -12.38 9.70
C SER A 531 5.83 -12.07 9.10
N LEU A 532 5.78 -12.10 7.77
CA LEU A 532 4.57 -12.05 6.95
C LEU A 532 4.20 -13.45 6.41
N ALA A 533 4.88 -14.49 6.89
CA ALA A 533 4.79 -15.84 6.36
C ALA A 533 3.37 -16.40 6.31
N ARG A 534 3.08 -17.16 5.26
CA ARG A 534 2.01 -18.14 5.28
C ARG A 534 2.53 -19.45 5.86
N ILE A 535 1.95 -19.87 6.98
CA ILE A 535 2.45 -20.99 7.79
C ILE A 535 1.48 -22.16 7.70
N HIS A 536 2.03 -23.34 7.39
CA HIS A 536 1.29 -24.59 7.32
C HIS A 536 2.06 -25.73 7.99
N ALA A 537 1.37 -26.47 8.86
CA ALA A 537 1.85 -27.74 9.38
C ALA A 537 0.72 -28.79 9.37
N LYS A 538 1.10 -30.07 9.33
CA LYS A 538 0.15 -31.19 9.43
C LYS A 538 -0.31 -31.43 10.88
N SER A 539 0.64 -31.45 11.82
CA SER A 539 0.42 -31.53 13.27
C SER A 539 1.67 -31.00 14.00
N GLY A 540 1.58 -30.66 15.28
CA GLY A 540 2.72 -30.20 16.09
C GLY A 540 2.58 -28.76 16.59
N MET A 541 3.71 -28.10 16.80
CA MET A 541 3.82 -26.73 17.32
C MET A 541 4.11 -25.75 16.20
N VAL A 542 3.29 -24.71 16.08
CA VAL A 542 3.49 -23.66 15.07
C VAL A 542 3.40 -22.27 15.69
N ALA A 543 4.20 -21.33 15.21
CA ALA A 543 4.05 -19.94 15.61
C ALA A 543 4.44 -18.92 14.55
N GLY A 544 3.98 -17.69 14.72
CA GLY A 544 4.29 -16.60 13.78
C GLY A 544 5.78 -16.24 13.73
N ILE A 545 6.51 -16.34 14.85
CA ILE A 545 7.95 -16.04 14.91
C ILE A 545 8.76 -17.31 15.19
N VAL A 546 8.56 -17.94 16.35
CA VAL A 546 9.31 -19.12 16.79
C VAL A 546 8.39 -20.30 17.06
N GLY A 547 8.49 -21.37 16.27
CA GLY A 547 7.62 -22.54 16.39
C GLY A 547 7.72 -23.27 17.73
N SER A 548 8.94 -23.55 18.18
CA SER A 548 9.27 -24.21 19.45
C SER A 548 10.47 -23.57 20.12
N ASP A 549 10.40 -23.35 21.43
CA ASP A 549 11.43 -22.59 22.13
C ASP A 549 11.76 -23.15 23.51
N ILE A 550 13.00 -22.94 23.93
CA ILE A 550 13.49 -23.15 25.29
C ILE A 550 14.31 -21.93 25.70
N ASN A 551 13.75 -21.07 26.57
CA ASN A 551 14.44 -19.90 27.16
C ASN A 551 14.94 -18.86 26.13
N THR A 552 14.12 -18.56 25.13
CA THR A 552 14.46 -17.58 24.09
C THR A 552 14.06 -16.16 24.49
N HIS A 553 14.87 -15.17 24.10
CA HIS A 553 14.56 -13.74 24.26
C HIS A 553 14.02 -13.18 22.94
N ILE A 554 12.76 -12.75 22.92
CA ILE A 554 12.12 -12.14 21.76
C ILE A 554 11.75 -10.71 22.12
N GLU A 555 12.22 -9.73 21.35
CA GLU A 555 11.97 -8.32 21.64
C GLU A 555 11.65 -7.52 20.38
N ASN A 556 10.65 -6.63 20.46
CA ASN A 556 10.26 -5.74 19.37
C ASN A 556 9.95 -6.49 18.06
N CYS A 557 9.26 -7.63 18.16
CA CYS A 557 8.97 -8.49 17.01
C CYS A 557 7.49 -8.51 16.68
N TYR A 558 7.11 -8.73 15.42
CA TYR A 558 5.70 -8.91 15.09
C TYR A 558 5.40 -9.94 14.02
N PHE A 559 4.21 -10.53 14.10
CA PHE A 559 3.67 -11.43 13.09
C PHE A 559 2.42 -10.84 12.44
N ALA A 560 2.44 -10.68 11.12
CA ALA A 560 1.28 -10.23 10.34
C ALA A 560 0.95 -11.18 9.17
N GLY A 561 1.53 -12.39 9.18
CA GLY A 561 1.23 -13.45 8.23
C GLY A 561 -0.05 -14.23 8.55
N LYS A 562 -0.23 -15.38 7.87
CA LYS A 562 -1.46 -16.19 7.95
C LYS A 562 -1.19 -17.68 8.19
N PHE A 563 -1.97 -18.31 9.08
CA PHE A 563 -1.99 -19.77 9.23
C PHE A 563 -2.99 -20.41 8.26
N ILE A 564 -2.57 -21.41 7.48
CA ILE A 564 -3.41 -22.00 6.40
C ILE A 564 -4.30 -23.13 6.89
N ASN A 565 -3.78 -24.06 7.71
CA ASN A 565 -4.52 -25.22 8.19
C ASN A 565 -4.60 -25.23 9.70
N ARG A 566 -5.81 -25.36 10.23
CA ARG A 566 -6.08 -25.54 11.65
C ARG A 566 -6.81 -26.85 11.86
N ASN A 567 -6.19 -27.76 12.60
CA ASN A 567 -6.82 -28.97 13.10
C ASN A 567 -6.48 -29.13 14.58
N SER A 568 -7.18 -30.01 15.30
CA SER A 568 -6.99 -30.23 16.73
C SER A 568 -5.63 -30.79 17.12
N SER A 569 -4.79 -31.15 16.15
CA SER A 569 -3.43 -31.68 16.34
C SER A 569 -2.34 -30.60 16.18
N ILE A 570 -2.71 -29.34 16.01
CA ILE A 570 -1.79 -28.20 15.88
C ILE A 570 -1.95 -27.27 17.10
N ASN A 571 -0.84 -27.04 17.80
CA ASN A 571 -0.72 -26.00 18.83
C ASN A 571 -0.15 -24.73 18.18
N ALA A 572 -1.02 -23.79 17.85
CA ALA A 572 -0.66 -22.58 17.11
C ALA A 572 -0.56 -21.33 18.01
N TYR A 573 0.56 -20.62 17.93
CA TYR A 573 0.83 -19.40 18.70
C TYR A 573 1.07 -18.20 17.78
N SER A 574 0.69 -16.99 18.19
CA SER A 574 0.89 -15.82 17.33
C SER A 574 2.37 -15.39 17.24
N ILE A 575 3.16 -15.61 18.30
CA ILE A 575 4.60 -15.24 18.36
C ILE A 575 5.46 -16.47 18.65
N ALA A 576 5.33 -17.07 19.84
CA ALA A 576 6.11 -18.21 20.32
C ALA A 576 5.38 -18.94 21.48
N GLN A 577 5.94 -20.03 22.02
CA GLN A 577 5.27 -20.88 23.02
C GLN A 577 5.32 -20.33 24.47
N ASN A 578 4.70 -21.08 25.39
CA ASN A 578 4.67 -20.77 26.82
C ASN A 578 6.05 -21.02 27.48
N GLY A 579 6.74 -19.95 27.87
CA GLY A 579 8.05 -20.00 28.54
C GLY A 579 9.09 -19.00 28.03
N VAL A 580 8.78 -18.31 26.92
CA VAL A 580 9.63 -17.30 26.27
C VAL A 580 9.64 -15.98 27.05
N LYS A 581 10.77 -15.28 27.04
CA LYS A 581 10.82 -13.86 27.43
C LYS A 581 10.49 -13.01 26.21
N CYS A 582 9.21 -12.66 26.04
CA CYS A 582 8.75 -11.77 24.98
C CYS A 582 8.61 -10.35 25.53
N LYS A 583 9.11 -9.35 24.80
CA LYS A 583 8.97 -7.92 25.09
C LYS A 583 8.52 -7.14 23.85
N ASN A 584 7.54 -6.23 24.01
CA ASN A 584 7.04 -5.36 22.93
C ASN A 584 6.74 -6.13 21.63
N CYS A 585 6.04 -7.26 21.73
CA CYS A 585 5.73 -8.11 20.59
C CYS A 585 4.29 -7.93 20.13
N TYR A 586 4.02 -8.04 18.83
CA TYR A 586 2.72 -7.71 18.26
C TYR A 586 2.24 -8.72 17.24
N TYR A 587 0.93 -8.92 17.12
CA TYR A 587 0.37 -9.77 16.07
C TYR A 587 -0.89 -9.19 15.46
N ASN A 588 -1.12 -9.49 14.18
CA ASN A 588 -2.34 -9.05 13.50
C ASN A 588 -3.55 -9.90 13.96
N SER A 589 -4.39 -9.31 14.80
CA SER A 589 -5.55 -9.99 15.40
C SER A 589 -6.66 -10.33 14.41
N ASP A 590 -6.78 -9.59 13.30
CA ASP A 590 -7.83 -9.84 12.30
C ASP A 590 -7.52 -11.10 11.48
N ILE A 591 -6.24 -11.35 11.22
CA ILE A 591 -5.77 -12.52 10.48
C ILE A 591 -5.58 -13.73 11.41
N SER A 592 -5.40 -13.47 12.71
CA SER A 592 -5.10 -14.47 13.75
C SER A 592 -6.33 -14.98 14.52
N GLN A 593 -7.57 -14.65 14.10
CA GLN A 593 -8.79 -14.98 14.87
C GLN A 593 -8.90 -16.47 15.24
N GLY A 594 -9.30 -16.77 16.48
CA GLY A 594 -9.48 -18.13 17.00
C GLY A 594 -8.20 -18.88 17.39
N LEU A 595 -7.07 -18.19 17.48
CA LEU A 595 -5.89 -18.71 18.16
C LEU A 595 -6.05 -18.46 19.65
N ASP A 596 -5.85 -19.50 20.43
CA ASP A 596 -5.75 -19.38 21.87
C ASP A 596 -4.52 -18.55 22.23
N PRO A 597 -4.67 -17.34 22.80
CA PRO A 597 -3.53 -16.58 23.30
C PRO A 597 -3.04 -17.17 24.65
N PHE A 598 -3.20 -18.48 24.89
CA PHE A 598 -3.64 -18.96 26.21
C PHE A 598 -2.62 -19.09 27.34
N SER A 599 -3.20 -18.79 28.51
CA SER A 599 -3.00 -19.35 29.85
C SER A 599 -1.61 -19.19 30.49
N ASN A 600 -1.54 -18.12 31.30
CA ASN A 600 -0.77 -17.99 32.54
C ASN A 600 0.76 -18.15 32.42
N LEU A 601 1.44 -17.17 31.81
CA LEU A 601 2.65 -16.53 32.41
C LEU A 601 3.26 -15.31 31.66
N ALA A 602 2.75 -14.83 30.52
CA ALA A 602 3.33 -13.67 29.82
C ALA A 602 2.28 -12.66 29.27
N LYS A 603 1.32 -12.24 30.10
CA LYS A 603 0.19 -11.41 29.64
C LYS A 603 0.53 -9.94 29.33
N GLU A 604 1.73 -9.45 29.66
CA GLU A 604 1.99 -8.00 29.69
C GLU A 604 2.75 -7.44 28.48
N GLU A 605 3.35 -8.26 27.60
CA GLU A 605 4.26 -7.74 26.56
C GLU A 605 4.04 -8.32 25.13
N ILE A 606 2.95 -9.06 24.90
CA ILE A 606 2.48 -9.45 23.54
C ILE A 606 1.09 -8.86 23.31
N PHE A 607 0.90 -8.12 22.21
CA PHE A 607 -0.33 -7.36 21.97
C PHE A 607 -0.94 -7.65 20.59
N GLY A 608 -2.23 -7.95 20.56
CA GLY A 608 -3.01 -8.01 19.32
C GLY A 608 -3.34 -6.61 18.79
N LYS A 609 -3.13 -6.38 17.50
CA LYS A 609 -3.50 -5.16 16.78
C LYS A 609 -4.24 -5.51 15.49
N THR A 610 -5.23 -4.71 15.11
CA THR A 610 -5.98 -4.93 13.87
C THR A 610 -5.13 -4.60 12.64
N THR A 611 -5.54 -5.08 11.46
CA THR A 611 -4.89 -4.77 10.17
C THR A 611 -4.85 -3.25 9.94
N ALA A 612 -5.90 -2.54 10.35
CA ALA A 612 -5.94 -1.09 10.29
C ALA A 612 -4.89 -0.43 11.20
N GLN A 613 -4.60 -1.01 12.37
CA GLN A 613 -3.56 -0.50 13.28
C GLN A 613 -2.14 -0.83 12.81
N PHE A 614 -1.95 -1.93 12.07
CA PHE A 614 -0.68 -2.24 11.42
C PHE A 614 -0.36 -1.26 10.28
N SER A 615 -1.38 -0.79 9.55
CA SER A 615 -1.22 0.15 8.44
C SER A 615 -1.26 1.62 8.85
N SER A 616 -1.59 1.93 10.11
CA SER A 616 -1.83 3.29 10.56
C SER A 616 -0.58 4.06 10.99
N GLY A 617 0.60 3.45 11.10
CA GLY A 617 1.77 4.08 11.71
C GLY A 617 1.80 4.07 13.25
N GLU A 618 0.69 3.68 13.90
CA GLU A 618 0.59 3.61 15.37
C GLU A 618 1.66 2.68 15.97
N LEU A 619 1.91 1.55 15.30
CA LEU A 619 2.73 0.47 15.84
C LEU A 619 4.23 0.81 15.91
N VAL A 620 4.72 1.67 15.04
CA VAL A 620 6.13 2.08 14.95
C VAL A 620 6.63 2.66 16.28
N GLN A 621 5.78 3.43 16.96
CA GLN A 621 6.11 4.05 18.26
C GLN A 621 6.38 3.03 19.38
N TYR A 622 5.89 1.79 19.22
CA TYR A 622 6.05 0.75 20.23
C TYR A 622 7.13 -0.27 19.89
N LEU A 623 7.39 -0.49 18.59
CA LEU A 623 8.40 -1.42 18.11
C LEU A 623 9.84 -0.87 18.22
N GLY A 624 10.02 0.45 18.39
CA GLY A 624 11.31 1.09 18.59
C GLY A 624 11.97 1.57 17.29
N GLU A 625 13.16 2.16 17.41
CA GLU A 625 13.84 2.94 16.36
C GLU A 625 14.27 2.14 15.11
N ALA A 626 14.25 0.80 15.19
CA ALA A 626 14.57 -0.04 14.03
C ALA A 626 13.46 -0.06 12.97
N TYR A 627 12.25 0.41 13.30
CA TYR A 627 11.09 0.37 12.43
C TYR A 627 10.70 1.75 11.93
N GLY A 628 10.20 1.77 10.69
CA GLY A 628 9.50 2.90 10.10
C GLY A 628 8.34 2.42 9.24
N GLN A 629 7.63 3.34 8.59
CA GLN A 629 6.49 3.01 7.73
C GLN A 629 6.14 4.16 6.79
N THR A 630 5.93 3.87 5.51
CA THR A 630 5.36 4.80 4.52
C THR A 630 3.83 4.77 4.64
N ILE A 631 3.25 5.77 5.30
CA ILE A 631 1.82 5.84 5.59
C ILE A 631 1.00 5.98 4.29
N GLY A 632 0.03 5.10 4.12
CA GLY A 632 -0.80 5.00 2.92
C GLY A 632 -0.26 4.08 1.82
N LYS A 633 0.99 3.58 1.97
CA LYS A 633 1.61 2.60 1.06
C LYS A 633 1.87 1.27 1.75
N ASP A 634 2.57 1.29 2.89
CA ASP A 634 3.02 0.08 3.57
C ASP A 634 1.92 -0.52 4.44
N ALA A 635 1.60 -1.79 4.23
CA ALA A 635 0.56 -2.49 4.98
C ALA A 635 0.94 -2.77 6.45
N THR A 636 2.23 -2.82 6.75
CA THR A 636 2.81 -3.04 8.08
C THR A 636 4.03 -2.14 8.27
N PRO A 637 4.52 -1.93 9.51
CA PRO A 637 5.86 -1.36 9.71
C PRO A 637 6.92 -2.15 8.94
N VAL A 638 8.04 -1.54 8.60
CA VAL A 638 9.18 -2.20 7.94
C VAL A 638 10.49 -1.80 8.62
N ILE A 639 11.49 -2.67 8.57
CA ILE A 639 12.81 -2.41 9.13
C ILE A 639 13.50 -1.32 8.29
N ASN A 640 14.12 -0.35 8.96
CA ASN A 640 14.77 0.81 8.32
C ASN A 640 13.83 1.63 7.41
N GLY A 641 12.50 1.55 7.64
CA GLY A 641 11.52 2.33 6.89
C GLY A 641 11.54 3.84 7.25
N PRO A 642 10.79 4.67 6.51
CA PRO A 642 10.66 6.09 6.80
C PRO A 642 10.11 6.36 8.21
N GLU A 643 10.60 7.41 8.87
CA GLU A 643 10.13 7.81 10.20
C GLU A 643 8.63 8.16 10.19
N VAL A 644 7.92 7.80 11.26
CA VAL A 644 6.50 8.10 11.45
C VAL A 644 6.31 9.11 12.58
N PHE A 645 5.82 10.29 12.22
CA PHE A 645 5.43 11.30 13.19
C PHE A 645 3.98 11.09 13.64
N TYR A 646 3.63 11.58 14.82
CA TYR A 646 2.26 11.56 15.32
C TYR A 646 1.81 12.91 15.88
N GLY A 647 0.50 13.10 15.93
CA GLY A 647 -0.15 14.12 16.76
C GLY A 647 -1.63 14.23 16.47
N TYR A 648 -2.22 15.40 16.66
CA TYR A 648 -3.66 15.54 16.82
C TYR A 648 -4.27 16.32 15.66
N LYS A 649 -5.43 15.87 15.17
CA LYS A 649 -6.10 16.45 13.99
C LYS A 649 -6.58 17.87 14.27
N ASP A 650 -7.05 18.10 15.49
CA ASP A 650 -7.51 19.40 15.98
C ASP A 650 -7.41 19.47 17.51
N CYS A 651 -7.67 20.65 18.07
CA CYS A 651 -7.60 20.94 19.51
C CYS A 651 -8.70 20.25 20.35
N LEU A 652 -9.62 19.50 19.73
CA LEU A 652 -10.64 18.67 20.41
C LEU A 652 -10.32 17.18 20.31
N SER A 653 -9.43 16.80 19.39
CA SER A 653 -9.12 15.40 19.13
C SER A 653 -8.35 14.76 20.27
N THR A 654 -8.85 13.63 20.75
CA THR A 654 -8.17 12.75 21.73
C THR A 654 -7.40 11.62 21.04
N GLN A 655 -7.61 11.43 19.74
CA GLN A 655 -6.96 10.40 18.93
C GLN A 655 -5.74 10.94 18.19
N LYS A 656 -4.64 10.18 18.28
CA LYS A 656 -3.42 10.43 17.51
C LYS A 656 -3.64 10.04 16.05
N ASN A 657 -3.13 10.88 15.15
CA ASN A 657 -2.98 10.64 13.73
C ASN A 657 -1.48 10.54 13.44
N TYR A 658 -1.13 9.73 12.45
CA TYR A 658 0.26 9.42 12.11
C TYR A 658 0.50 9.75 10.64
N GLY A 659 1.72 10.17 10.31
CA GLY A 659 2.10 10.56 8.95
C GLY A 659 3.61 10.75 8.78
N ASN A 660 4.10 10.73 7.53
CA ASN A 660 5.51 10.93 7.22
C ASN A 660 5.92 12.40 7.04
N GLU A 661 4.99 13.29 6.72
CA GLU A 661 5.32 14.68 6.31
C GLU A 661 4.95 15.75 7.34
N VAL A 662 4.28 15.39 8.46
CA VAL A 662 3.76 16.38 9.42
C VAL A 662 3.97 15.92 10.86
N ARG A 663 4.76 16.70 11.63
CA ARG A 663 4.65 16.72 13.08
C ARG A 663 3.34 17.42 13.45
N TYR A 664 2.29 16.65 13.67
CA TYR A 664 1.10 17.19 14.30
C TYR A 664 1.48 17.53 15.77
N GLU A 665 1.36 18.79 16.16
CA GLU A 665 1.84 19.22 17.47
C GLU A 665 0.91 18.74 18.60
N LYS A 666 1.49 18.55 19.79
CA LYS A 666 0.78 18.11 21.00
C LYS A 666 -0.35 19.10 21.32
N PRO A 667 -1.54 18.65 21.75
CA PRO A 667 -2.71 19.49 21.90
C PRO A 667 -2.66 20.20 23.26
N THR A 668 -1.69 21.08 23.45
CA THR A 668 -1.68 22.00 24.59
C THR A 668 -1.50 23.48 24.23
N ASP A 669 -0.91 23.89 23.09
CA ASP A 669 -0.50 25.30 22.98
C ASP A 669 -0.83 26.07 21.69
N ASN A 670 -1.41 25.46 20.64
CA ASN A 670 -1.53 26.15 19.34
C ASN A 670 -2.97 26.25 18.81
N HIS A 671 -3.75 27.17 19.41
CA HIS A 671 -4.99 27.70 18.83
C HIS A 671 -4.70 28.69 17.67
N LEU A 672 -3.86 28.33 16.70
CA LEU A 672 -3.31 29.26 15.70
C LEU A 672 -4.30 29.76 14.63
N SER A 673 -5.48 29.13 14.50
CA SER A 673 -6.55 29.54 13.57
C SER A 673 -7.55 30.50 14.23
N MET A 674 -7.07 31.66 14.67
CA MET A 674 -7.93 32.70 15.26
C MET A 674 -8.69 33.45 14.16
N ASN A 675 -9.96 33.74 14.39
CA ASN A 675 -10.71 34.70 13.59
C ASN A 675 -10.33 36.15 13.96
N ASP A 676 -10.80 37.12 13.17
CA ASP A 676 -10.51 38.55 13.37
C ASP A 676 -10.94 39.09 14.75
N ASN A 677 -11.90 38.41 15.40
CA ASN A 677 -12.36 38.75 16.74
C ASN A 677 -11.56 38.07 17.86
N GLY A 678 -10.49 37.33 17.54
CA GLY A 678 -9.62 36.65 18.50
C GLY A 678 -10.25 35.40 19.11
N PHE A 679 -11.11 34.69 18.39
CA PHE A 679 -11.61 33.38 18.83
C PHE A 679 -11.12 32.27 17.91
N CYS A 680 -10.78 31.12 18.50
CA CYS A 680 -10.42 29.94 17.74
C CYS A 680 -11.60 29.51 16.85
N GLY A 681 -11.37 29.38 15.54
CA GLY A 681 -12.39 28.97 14.57
C GLY A 681 -12.93 27.54 14.76
N HIS A 682 -12.33 26.75 15.65
CA HIS A 682 -12.72 25.36 15.91
C HIS A 682 -13.37 25.12 17.28
N CYS A 683 -12.96 25.85 18.33
CA CYS A 683 -13.44 25.62 19.69
C CYS A 683 -13.93 26.89 20.42
N GLU A 684 -13.97 28.03 19.73
CA GLU A 684 -14.41 29.33 20.25
C GLU A 684 -13.66 29.80 21.51
N ARG A 685 -12.49 29.21 21.80
CA ARG A 685 -11.65 29.65 22.90
C ARG A 685 -11.10 31.05 22.60
N PRO A 686 -11.17 32.00 23.54
CA PRO A 686 -10.62 33.33 23.35
C PRO A 686 -9.09 33.28 23.25
N GLN A 687 -8.54 34.11 22.37
CA GLN A 687 -7.13 34.36 22.21
C GLN A 687 -6.54 34.97 23.49
N GLU A 688 -5.37 34.50 23.90
CA GLU A 688 -4.69 35.04 25.06
C GLU A 688 -4.13 36.45 24.78
N GLY A 689 -4.14 37.30 25.79
CA GLY A 689 -3.50 38.61 25.71
C GLY A 689 -2.00 38.45 25.53
N THR A 690 -1.39 39.34 24.75
CA THR A 690 0.07 39.33 24.55
C THR A 690 0.73 40.30 25.52
N LEU A 691 1.76 39.87 26.25
CA LEU A 691 2.53 40.77 27.12
C LEU A 691 3.45 41.65 26.27
N ASN A 692 3.42 42.95 26.52
CA ASN A 692 4.46 43.86 26.02
C ASN A 692 5.73 43.79 26.90
N GLU A 693 6.78 44.51 26.48
CA GLU A 693 8.08 44.55 27.17
C GLU A 693 8.00 44.97 28.64
N ASN A 694 6.92 45.65 29.06
CA ASN A 694 6.71 46.12 30.43
C ASN A 694 5.84 45.16 31.27
N GLY A 695 5.49 43.98 30.75
CA GLY A 695 4.65 43.03 31.46
C GLY A 695 3.16 43.44 31.54
N VAL A 696 2.69 44.26 30.61
CA VAL A 696 1.28 44.65 30.49
C VAL A 696 0.66 43.93 29.29
N TYR A 697 -0.53 43.35 29.46
CA TYR A 697 -1.22 42.65 28.38
C TYR A 697 -1.85 43.64 27.38
N GLU A 698 -1.54 43.48 26.11
CA GLU A 698 -2.15 44.23 25.02
C GLU A 698 -3.45 43.56 24.56
N ILE A 699 -4.52 44.35 24.51
CA ILE A 699 -5.85 43.91 24.12
C ILE A 699 -6.23 44.62 22.82
N ALA A 700 -6.23 43.86 21.72
CA ALA A 700 -6.51 44.33 20.36
C ALA A 700 -7.88 43.90 19.83
N ASN A 701 -8.49 42.87 20.44
CA ASN A 701 -9.76 42.32 20.00
C ASN A 701 -10.62 41.81 21.18
N ILE A 702 -11.87 41.45 20.88
CA ILE A 702 -12.83 41.01 21.89
C ILE A 702 -12.48 39.66 22.52
N GLY A 703 -11.83 38.77 21.76
CA GLY A 703 -11.31 37.50 22.25
C GLY A 703 -10.33 37.70 23.40
N GLN A 704 -9.33 38.57 23.21
CA GLN A 704 -8.35 38.92 24.25
C GLN A 704 -9.00 39.56 25.48
N LEU A 705 -10.01 40.42 25.30
CA LEU A 705 -10.77 40.98 26.43
C LEU A 705 -11.57 39.90 27.18
N CYS A 706 -12.15 38.92 26.45
CA CYS A 706 -12.84 37.79 27.05
C CYS A 706 -11.88 36.83 27.78
N TRP A 707 -10.68 36.61 27.26
CA TRP A 707 -9.62 35.87 27.95
C TRP A 707 -9.26 36.55 29.27
N MET A 708 -8.99 37.86 29.24
CA MET A 708 -8.68 38.64 30.45
C MET A 708 -9.80 38.53 31.48
N ARG A 709 -11.06 38.69 31.04
CA ARG A 709 -12.24 38.51 31.90
C ARG A 709 -12.23 37.15 32.59
N ASN A 710 -11.97 36.08 31.84
CA ASN A 710 -11.98 34.73 32.38
C ASN A 710 -10.88 34.56 33.44
N GLU A 711 -9.67 35.02 33.17
CA GLU A 711 -8.54 34.98 34.12
C GLU A 711 -8.86 35.74 35.42
N VAL A 712 -9.37 36.97 35.31
CA VAL A 712 -9.76 37.78 36.48
C VAL A 712 -10.86 37.08 37.27
N ASN A 713 -11.89 36.56 36.60
CA ASN A 713 -13.02 35.90 37.25
C ASN A 713 -12.65 34.54 37.86
N SER A 714 -11.55 33.92 37.43
CA SER A 714 -10.96 32.70 38.00
C SER A 714 -9.95 32.96 39.13
N GLY A 715 -9.67 34.23 39.45
CA GLY A 715 -8.86 34.62 40.61
C GLY A 715 -7.54 35.31 40.28
N ASN A 716 -7.13 35.37 39.01
CA ASN A 716 -5.96 36.14 38.57
C ASN A 716 -6.34 37.62 38.39
N ASN A 717 -6.74 38.26 39.49
CA ASN A 717 -7.44 39.53 39.47
C ASN A 717 -6.53 40.78 39.44
N SER A 718 -5.21 40.61 39.41
CA SER A 718 -4.22 41.71 39.39
C SER A 718 -3.58 41.93 38.01
N ILE A 719 -4.20 41.41 36.94
CA ILE A 719 -3.73 41.54 35.57
C ILE A 719 -3.70 43.01 35.14
N ASN A 720 -2.56 43.49 34.64
CA ASN A 720 -2.44 44.80 34.00
C ASN A 720 -2.70 44.67 32.51
N ALA A 721 -3.57 45.51 31.95
CA ALA A 721 -3.93 45.48 30.54
C ALA A 721 -4.01 46.89 29.93
N VAL A 722 -3.70 46.99 28.64
CA VAL A 722 -3.82 48.21 27.84
C VAL A 722 -4.54 47.90 26.54
N LEU A 723 -5.53 48.72 26.17
CA LEU A 723 -6.15 48.61 24.85
C LEU A 723 -5.20 49.18 23.79
N VAL A 724 -5.03 48.43 22.70
CA VAL A 724 -4.26 48.87 21.51
C VAL A 724 -5.15 49.07 20.28
N ALA A 725 -6.44 48.75 20.40
CA ALA A 725 -7.46 48.98 19.40
C ALA A 725 -8.83 49.15 20.07
N ASP A 726 -9.81 49.65 19.32
CA ASP A 726 -11.21 49.62 19.75
C ASP A 726 -11.73 48.18 19.75
N VAL A 727 -12.43 47.78 20.82
CA VAL A 727 -12.93 46.42 21.01
C VAL A 727 -14.45 46.41 20.94
N VAL A 728 -15.00 45.56 20.07
CA VAL A 728 -16.45 45.48 19.81
C VAL A 728 -16.94 44.05 20.10
N LEU A 729 -17.89 43.89 21.03
CA LEU A 729 -18.53 42.60 21.30
C LEU A 729 -19.73 42.33 20.39
N ASN A 730 -20.64 43.31 20.34
CA ASN A 730 -21.81 43.32 19.49
C ASN A 730 -21.83 44.63 18.71
N SER A 731 -22.44 44.66 17.53
CA SER A 731 -22.60 45.90 16.76
C SER A 731 -24.06 46.33 16.74
N ASN A 732 -24.31 47.64 16.83
CA ASN A 732 -25.64 48.26 16.77
C ASN A 732 -26.55 47.81 17.93
N VAL A 733 -26.02 47.77 19.15
CA VAL A 733 -26.79 47.40 20.35
C VAL A 733 -27.83 48.48 20.67
N LEU A 734 -27.49 49.75 20.48
CA LEU A 734 -28.36 50.88 20.71
C LEU A 734 -28.87 51.50 19.40
N THR A 735 -30.07 52.07 19.44
CA THR A 735 -30.57 52.99 18.42
C THR A 735 -29.97 54.39 18.61
N GLU A 736 -30.15 55.29 17.65
CA GLU A 736 -29.71 56.70 17.77
C GLU A 736 -30.27 57.40 19.01
N ASP A 737 -31.46 56.99 19.47
CA ASP A 737 -32.13 57.50 20.67
C ASP A 737 -31.63 56.84 21.98
N GLY A 738 -30.63 55.95 21.93
CA GLY A 738 -30.10 55.24 23.09
C GLY A 738 -30.99 54.11 23.61
N MET A 739 -31.98 53.66 22.85
CA MET A 739 -32.82 52.51 23.21
C MET A 739 -32.19 51.21 22.72
N LEU A 740 -32.47 50.08 23.39
CA LEU A 740 -32.04 48.75 22.91
C LEU A 740 -32.60 48.50 21.50
N ASN A 741 -31.71 48.21 20.56
CA ASN A 741 -32.06 47.91 19.18
C ASN A 741 -32.59 46.47 19.04
N ARG A 742 -33.29 46.19 17.94
CA ARG A 742 -33.81 44.84 17.66
C ARG A 742 -32.68 43.97 17.08
N GLY A 743 -32.26 42.95 17.83
CA GLY A 743 -31.22 42.01 17.41
C GLY A 743 -31.06 40.84 18.38
N ILE A 744 -30.21 39.87 18.01
CA ILE A 744 -29.71 38.83 18.91
C ILE A 744 -28.30 39.27 19.31
N PHE A 745 -28.08 39.49 20.60
CA PHE A 745 -26.82 39.99 21.14
C PHE A 745 -26.19 38.95 22.07
N THR A 746 -24.88 38.79 21.96
CA THR A 746 -24.09 37.99 22.90
C THR A 746 -24.06 38.69 24.25
N SER A 747 -24.49 38.00 25.31
CA SER A 747 -24.47 38.57 26.65
C SER A 747 -23.03 38.80 27.13
N TRP A 748 -22.78 39.99 27.67
CA TRP A 748 -21.55 40.30 28.36
C TRP A 748 -21.58 39.69 29.76
N THR A 749 -20.40 39.28 30.23
CA THR A 749 -20.15 38.91 31.61
C THR A 749 -19.17 39.93 32.17
N PRO A 750 -19.49 40.65 33.26
CA PRO A 750 -18.57 41.66 33.81
C PRO A 750 -17.20 41.10 34.23
N ILE A 751 -16.16 41.93 34.08
CA ILE A 751 -14.80 41.63 34.56
C ILE A 751 -14.70 41.87 36.06
N GLY A 752 -14.30 40.85 36.80
CA GLY A 752 -14.26 40.90 38.25
C GLY A 752 -15.66 40.76 38.88
N ASN A 753 -15.71 40.06 40.00
CA ASN A 753 -16.93 39.79 40.75
C ASN A 753 -16.68 39.94 42.26
N THR A 754 -17.69 39.75 43.10
CA THR A 754 -17.56 39.91 44.56
C THR A 754 -16.53 39.00 45.22
N SER A 755 -16.18 37.87 44.59
CA SER A 755 -15.15 36.94 45.07
C SER A 755 -13.78 37.17 44.44
N SER A 756 -13.72 37.82 43.28
CA SER A 756 -12.50 38.13 42.54
C SER A 756 -12.57 39.56 41.99
N ALA A 757 -12.56 40.55 42.88
CA ALA A 757 -12.57 41.96 42.49
C ALA A 757 -11.28 42.33 41.76
N TYR A 758 -11.37 43.12 40.68
CA TYR A 758 -10.24 43.48 39.85
C TYR A 758 -9.31 44.48 40.55
N ASN A 759 -8.04 44.11 40.73
CA ASN A 759 -6.98 44.86 41.43
C ASN A 759 -5.80 45.25 40.51
N GLY A 760 -5.94 45.06 39.19
CA GLY A 760 -4.94 45.47 38.22
C GLY A 760 -5.16 46.88 37.67
N VAL A 761 -4.31 47.29 36.73
CA VAL A 761 -4.45 48.52 35.95
C VAL A 761 -5.00 48.20 34.56
N PHE A 762 -6.19 48.71 34.25
CA PHE A 762 -6.79 48.68 32.93
C PHE A 762 -6.72 50.08 32.30
N ASP A 763 -5.85 50.26 31.32
CA ASP A 763 -5.67 51.52 30.59
C ASP A 763 -6.33 51.42 29.21
N GLY A 764 -7.43 52.14 29.01
CA GLY A 764 -8.10 52.23 27.72
C GLY A 764 -7.26 52.93 26.66
N ASN A 765 -6.20 53.67 27.04
CA ASN A 765 -5.29 54.37 26.12
C ASN A 765 -6.00 55.23 25.05
N GLY A 766 -7.19 55.75 25.36
CA GLY A 766 -8.03 56.53 24.44
C GLY A 766 -8.95 55.70 23.53
N HIS A 767 -8.85 54.37 23.56
CA HIS A 767 -9.73 53.44 22.83
C HIS A 767 -11.06 53.22 23.55
N SER A 768 -11.96 52.54 22.83
CA SER A 768 -13.30 52.21 23.28
C SER A 768 -13.53 50.71 23.42
N VAL A 769 -14.41 50.36 24.35
CA VAL A 769 -15.10 49.07 24.40
C VAL A 769 -16.56 49.32 24.06
N SER A 770 -17.11 48.61 23.08
CA SER A 770 -18.48 48.77 22.65
C SER A 770 -19.23 47.46 22.49
N GLY A 771 -20.56 47.56 22.41
CA GLY A 771 -21.42 46.40 22.21
C GLY A 771 -21.68 45.57 23.45
N LEU A 772 -21.45 46.08 24.66
CA LEU A 772 -21.73 45.32 25.88
C LEU A 772 -23.25 45.20 26.03
N TYR A 773 -23.77 43.97 26.04
CA TYR A 773 -25.18 43.69 26.25
C TYR A 773 -25.35 42.87 27.52
N TYR A 774 -26.00 43.43 28.53
CA TYR A 774 -26.39 42.71 29.74
C TYR A 774 -27.84 43.07 30.04
N SER A 775 -28.73 42.08 30.09
CA SER A 775 -30.17 42.30 30.25
C SER A 775 -30.78 41.30 31.24
N ASP A 776 -30.38 41.43 32.51
CA ASP A 776 -31.01 40.72 33.62
C ASP A 776 -31.46 41.74 34.67
N ALA A 777 -32.77 41.94 34.81
CA ALA A 777 -33.35 42.85 35.79
C ALA A 777 -33.04 42.48 37.25
N ASN A 778 -32.51 41.28 37.51
CA ASN A 778 -32.02 40.84 38.82
C ASN A 778 -30.49 40.93 38.98
N GLY A 779 -29.76 41.32 37.94
CA GLY A 779 -28.30 41.36 37.93
C GLY A 779 -27.72 42.27 39.00
N LEU A 780 -26.61 41.85 39.60
CA LEU A 780 -25.89 42.61 40.62
C LEU A 780 -24.50 42.96 40.09
N CYS A 781 -23.99 44.14 40.43
CA CYS A 781 -22.65 44.58 40.05
C CYS A 781 -22.45 44.50 38.53
N VAL A 782 -23.21 45.31 37.79
CA VAL A 782 -23.25 45.29 36.32
C VAL A 782 -22.44 46.45 35.76
N GLY A 783 -21.54 46.15 34.83
CA GLY A 783 -20.73 47.10 34.07
C GLY A 783 -19.76 46.39 33.14
N LEU A 784 -18.83 47.13 32.53
CA LEU A 784 -17.66 46.49 31.91
C LEU A 784 -16.93 45.63 32.97
N PHE A 785 -16.70 46.22 34.13
CA PHE A 785 -16.27 45.55 35.34
C PHE A 785 -17.46 45.31 36.27
N GLY A 786 -17.49 44.16 36.94
CA GLY A 786 -18.49 43.92 37.98
C GLY A 786 -18.05 44.58 39.27
N CYS A 787 -16.83 44.27 39.70
CA CYS A 787 -16.20 44.86 40.88
C CYS A 787 -14.76 45.28 40.59
N VAL A 788 -14.45 46.55 40.83
CA VAL A 788 -13.08 47.09 40.92
C VAL A 788 -12.70 47.16 42.39
N GLY A 789 -11.66 46.43 42.78
CA GLY A 789 -11.15 46.36 44.15
C GLY A 789 -10.32 47.59 44.53
N ALA A 790 -9.87 47.65 45.79
CA ALA A 790 -9.20 48.83 46.36
C ALA A 790 -7.91 49.22 45.63
N ASP A 791 -7.19 48.24 45.08
CA ASP A 791 -5.95 48.46 44.32
C ASP A 791 -6.21 48.59 42.80
N GLY A 792 -7.45 48.39 42.35
CA GLY A 792 -7.83 48.43 40.94
C GLY A 792 -7.86 49.85 40.37
N ILE A 793 -7.35 50.00 39.15
CA ILE A 793 -7.32 51.28 38.42
C ILE A 793 -7.90 51.06 37.02
N VAL A 794 -8.95 51.79 36.65
CA VAL A 794 -9.52 51.79 35.31
C VAL A 794 -9.47 53.21 34.75
N ARG A 795 -8.77 53.42 33.64
CA ARG A 795 -8.58 54.78 33.12
C ARG A 795 -8.58 54.92 31.60
N ASN A 796 -8.74 56.15 31.12
CA ASN A 796 -8.59 56.55 29.71
C ASN A 796 -9.44 55.71 28.73
N LEU A 797 -10.65 55.33 29.14
CA LEU A 797 -11.49 54.39 28.40
C LEU A 797 -12.84 55.01 28.05
N LYS A 798 -13.35 54.70 26.84
CA LYS A 798 -14.74 54.97 26.47
C LYS A 798 -15.55 53.67 26.46
N VAL A 799 -16.73 53.66 27.09
CA VAL A 799 -17.74 52.61 26.91
C VAL A 799 -18.91 53.16 26.09
N SER A 800 -19.20 52.56 24.94
CA SER A 800 -20.19 53.07 23.96
C SER A 800 -21.04 51.96 23.35
N ASP A 801 -22.13 52.31 22.67
CA ASP A 801 -23.06 51.35 22.01
C ASP A 801 -23.34 50.12 22.88
N SER A 802 -23.70 50.34 24.15
CA SER A 802 -23.81 49.28 25.16
C SER A 802 -25.10 49.43 25.96
N TYR A 803 -25.74 48.32 26.28
CA TYR A 803 -26.99 48.25 27.04
C TYR A 803 -26.78 47.41 28.31
N LEU A 804 -26.88 48.04 29.47
CA LEU A 804 -26.56 47.46 30.76
C LEU A 804 -27.76 47.60 31.70
N LEU A 805 -28.63 46.58 31.72
CA LEU A 805 -29.80 46.49 32.59
C LEU A 805 -29.53 45.51 33.75
N GLY A 806 -29.55 46.03 34.98
CA GLY A 806 -29.36 45.28 36.22
C GLY A 806 -30.33 45.68 37.33
N LYS A 807 -30.26 45.00 38.48
CA LYS A 807 -31.01 45.36 39.69
C LYS A 807 -30.31 46.40 40.54
N ASN A 808 -29.10 46.09 40.97
CA ASN A 808 -28.37 46.83 42.01
C ASN A 808 -26.89 46.97 41.63
N ALA A 809 -26.30 48.15 41.88
CA ALA A 809 -24.92 48.48 41.55
C ALA A 809 -24.67 48.35 40.03
N VAL A 810 -25.28 49.23 39.25
CA VAL A 810 -25.18 49.25 37.78
C VAL A 810 -24.46 50.52 37.34
N GLY A 811 -23.36 50.37 36.59
CA GLY A 811 -22.63 51.48 35.98
C GLY A 811 -21.95 51.07 34.68
N ALA A 812 -21.62 52.04 33.80
CA ALA A 812 -21.03 51.72 32.50
C ALA A 812 -19.62 51.13 32.63
N ILE A 813 -18.81 51.66 33.55
CA ILE A 813 -17.44 51.21 33.77
C ILE A 813 -17.42 50.09 34.80
N SER A 814 -18.04 50.29 35.96
CA SER A 814 -18.09 49.30 37.03
C SER A 814 -19.47 49.19 37.68
N GLY A 815 -19.83 48.01 38.15
CA GLY A 815 -20.95 47.86 39.08
C GLY A 815 -20.61 48.43 40.47
N TYR A 816 -19.53 47.93 41.08
CA TYR A 816 -19.00 48.38 42.36
C TYR A 816 -17.55 48.84 42.22
N ASN A 817 -17.20 50.02 42.73
CA ASN A 817 -15.85 50.56 42.71
C ASN A 817 -15.32 50.85 44.13
N ALA A 818 -14.25 50.17 44.54
CA ALA A 818 -13.44 50.53 45.70
C ALA A 818 -12.08 51.15 45.32
N GLY A 819 -11.72 51.13 44.04
CA GLY A 819 -10.44 51.61 43.50
C GLY A 819 -10.56 52.98 42.82
N VAL A 820 -9.82 53.17 41.72
CA VAL A 820 -9.78 54.44 40.97
C VAL A 820 -10.35 54.27 39.57
N ILE A 821 -11.36 55.07 39.22
CA ILE A 821 -11.85 55.23 37.85
C ILE A 821 -11.53 56.65 37.39
N SER A 822 -10.72 56.81 36.34
CA SER A 822 -10.32 58.15 35.90
C SER A 822 -10.25 58.37 34.39
N ASN A 823 -10.55 59.58 33.92
CA ASN A 823 -10.52 59.92 32.49
C ASN A 823 -11.39 59.01 31.60
N CYS A 824 -12.51 58.50 32.11
CA CYS A 824 -13.40 57.60 31.37
C CYS A 824 -14.62 58.33 30.78
N VAL A 825 -15.15 57.80 29.69
CA VAL A 825 -16.34 58.34 29.01
C VAL A 825 -17.44 57.28 28.94
N ASN A 826 -18.65 57.64 29.38
CA ASN A 826 -19.84 56.82 29.21
C ASN A 826 -20.68 57.34 28.02
N GLU A 827 -20.95 56.49 27.03
CA GLU A 827 -21.86 56.69 25.89
C GLU A 827 -22.83 55.49 25.76
N SER A 828 -23.13 54.83 26.88
CA SER A 828 -23.99 53.64 26.97
C SER A 828 -25.32 53.93 27.66
N SER A 829 -26.24 52.96 27.61
CA SER A 829 -27.51 52.98 28.32
C SER A 829 -27.42 52.11 29.57
N VAL A 830 -27.43 52.75 30.74
CA VAL A 830 -27.26 52.15 32.06
C VAL A 830 -28.59 52.21 32.80
N ILE A 831 -29.16 51.06 33.13
CA ILE A 831 -30.52 50.93 33.66
C ILE A 831 -30.52 50.03 34.89
N GLY A 832 -31.19 50.44 35.95
CA GLY A 832 -31.48 49.53 37.06
C GLY A 832 -32.37 50.10 38.14
N SER A 833 -32.65 49.30 39.17
CA SER A 833 -33.63 49.64 40.21
C SER A 833 -33.02 50.16 41.53
N ALA A 834 -31.72 49.99 41.74
CA ALA A 834 -30.99 50.38 42.95
C ALA A 834 -29.52 50.70 42.62
N ALA A 835 -28.96 51.74 43.24
CA ALA A 835 -27.56 52.17 43.07
C ALA A 835 -27.08 52.16 41.60
N VAL A 836 -27.69 53.03 40.78
CA VAL A 836 -27.38 53.18 39.35
C VAL A 836 -26.69 54.52 39.13
N ASN A 837 -25.56 54.51 38.43
CA ASN A 837 -24.76 55.70 38.15
C ASN A 837 -24.01 55.54 36.82
N ALA A 838 -23.64 56.65 36.18
CA ALA A 838 -23.01 56.62 34.85
C ALA A 838 -21.72 55.80 34.78
N PHE A 839 -20.86 55.86 35.82
CA PHE A 839 -19.56 55.18 35.82
C PHE A 839 -19.50 53.98 36.75
N ALA A 840 -19.83 54.19 38.03
CA ALA A 840 -19.81 53.16 39.06
C ALA A 840 -21.13 53.16 39.81
N GLY A 841 -21.90 52.08 39.74
CA GLY A 841 -23.21 51.97 40.41
C GLY A 841 -23.11 52.28 41.91
N LEU A 842 -22.22 51.57 42.59
CA LEU A 842 -21.76 51.86 43.94
C LEU A 842 -20.28 52.28 43.91
N ASN A 843 -19.93 53.31 44.70
CA ASN A 843 -18.57 53.84 44.75
C ASN A 843 -18.11 54.09 46.19
N ASP A 844 -17.16 53.27 46.65
CA ASP A 844 -16.37 53.45 47.87
C ASP A 844 -14.93 53.96 47.57
N GLY A 845 -14.56 54.03 46.29
CA GLY A 845 -13.27 54.53 45.80
C GLY A 845 -13.34 55.95 45.24
N THR A 846 -12.50 56.22 44.23
CA THR A 846 -12.40 57.54 43.56
C THR A 846 -12.91 57.46 42.12
N VAL A 847 -13.73 58.45 41.72
CA VAL A 847 -14.11 58.66 40.32
C VAL A 847 -13.78 60.10 39.91
N GLU A 848 -12.84 60.29 38.99
CA GLU A 848 -12.34 61.62 38.64
C GLU A 848 -12.14 61.83 37.13
N ASN A 849 -12.34 63.06 36.66
CA ASN A 849 -12.11 63.45 35.27
C ASN A 849 -12.93 62.66 34.23
N CYS A 850 -14.04 62.06 34.65
CA CYS A 850 -14.91 61.29 33.77
C CYS A 850 -16.01 62.19 33.15
N THR A 851 -16.48 61.81 31.94
CA THR A 851 -17.52 62.52 31.18
C THR A 851 -18.66 61.59 30.79
N ASP A 852 -19.89 61.95 31.14
CA ASP A 852 -21.09 61.18 30.82
C ASP A 852 -21.83 61.83 29.65
N ASN A 853 -22.02 61.04 28.60
CA ASN A 853 -22.76 61.36 27.38
C ASN A 853 -23.88 60.31 27.11
N GLY A 854 -24.04 59.32 27.99
CA GLY A 854 -24.97 58.20 27.84
C GLY A 854 -26.32 58.43 28.49
N TRP A 855 -27.15 57.39 28.53
CA TRP A 855 -28.44 57.37 29.20
C TRP A 855 -28.32 56.63 30.54
N VAL A 856 -28.78 57.24 31.62
CA VAL A 856 -28.85 56.61 32.94
C VAL A 856 -30.28 56.64 33.43
N THR A 857 -30.88 55.46 33.67
CA THR A 857 -32.30 55.33 34.03
C THR A 857 -32.47 54.51 35.30
N LEU A 858 -33.28 55.03 36.23
CA LEU A 858 -33.78 54.31 37.39
C LEU A 858 -35.15 53.73 37.04
N ASP A 859 -35.28 52.41 37.06
CA ASP A 859 -36.55 51.70 36.79
C ASP A 859 -37.26 51.39 38.12
N ASP A 860 -38.37 52.09 38.36
CA ASP A 860 -39.20 52.02 39.57
C ASP A 860 -40.25 50.89 39.53
N SER A 861 -40.38 50.17 38.41
CA SER A 861 -41.38 49.11 38.22
C SER A 861 -41.16 47.84 39.07
N GLN A 862 -40.00 47.71 39.74
CA GLN A 862 -39.58 46.51 40.48
C GLN A 862 -39.60 46.63 42.01
N GLY A 863 -40.15 47.71 42.59
CA GLY A 863 -40.39 47.82 44.03
C GLY A 863 -39.14 47.87 44.93
N GLY A 864 -37.98 48.27 44.39
CA GLY A 864 -36.73 48.46 45.13
C GLY A 864 -36.64 49.82 45.81
N MET A 865 -36.13 49.86 47.05
CA MET A 865 -35.96 51.10 47.82
C MET A 865 -35.03 52.09 47.12
N ILE A 866 -35.51 53.32 46.96
CA ILE A 866 -34.71 54.51 46.67
C ILE A 866 -33.64 54.65 47.76
N GLY A 867 -32.37 54.51 47.39
CA GLY A 867 -31.25 54.97 48.21
C GLY A 867 -31.23 56.51 48.24
N GLY A 868 -32.18 57.10 48.98
CA GLY A 868 -32.22 58.49 49.44
C GLY A 868 -32.20 59.61 48.39
N GLY A 869 -33.38 60.09 47.97
CA GLY A 869 -33.53 61.39 47.31
C GLY A 869 -34.96 61.64 46.81
N ASN A 870 -35.77 62.27 47.65
CA ASN A 870 -37.18 62.56 47.42
C ASN A 870 -37.40 63.48 46.20
N SER A 871 -38.14 63.04 45.19
CA SER A 871 -39.16 63.85 44.51
C SER A 871 -40.03 62.99 43.60
N ASP A 872 -41.34 63.12 43.77
CA ASP A 872 -42.41 62.36 43.13
C ASP A 872 -42.36 62.39 41.59
N ILE A 873 -42.56 61.21 40.98
CA ILE A 873 -42.89 61.03 39.57
C ILE A 873 -44.43 60.91 39.47
N PRO A 874 -45.14 61.79 38.73
CA PRO A 874 -46.42 61.42 38.16
C PRO A 874 -46.25 60.81 36.78
N ASN A 875 -46.98 59.72 36.56
CA ASN A 875 -47.15 58.97 35.31
C ASN A 875 -47.19 59.83 34.03
N ALA A 876 -46.57 59.28 32.99
CA ALA A 876 -46.54 59.81 31.62
C ALA A 876 -47.95 60.00 31.02
N GLY A 877 -48.21 61.19 30.50
CA GLY A 877 -49.36 61.45 29.64
C GLY A 877 -49.77 62.92 29.60
N ASP A 878 -48.89 63.82 29.15
CA ASP A 878 -49.19 65.03 28.36
C ASP A 878 -47.89 65.88 28.20
N LYS A 879 -47.48 66.18 26.96
CA LYS A 879 -46.53 67.28 26.65
C LYS A 879 -47.30 68.59 26.81
N PRO A 880 -46.78 69.72 27.36
CA PRO A 880 -45.53 70.36 26.90
C PRO A 880 -44.74 71.24 27.90
N ASN A 881 -43.53 71.63 27.48
CA ASN A 881 -42.87 72.92 27.70
C ASN A 881 -42.29 73.35 29.08
N LEU A 882 -41.02 73.77 28.96
CA LEU A 882 -40.27 74.83 29.68
C LEU A 882 -39.69 74.57 31.09
N LEU A 883 -38.35 74.49 31.10
CA LEU A 883 -37.47 75.46 31.77
C LEU A 883 -37.53 75.58 33.31
N LEU A 884 -37.02 74.59 34.04
CA LEU A 884 -36.38 74.66 35.38
C LEU A 884 -36.13 73.18 35.78
N TRP A 885 -34.95 72.69 36.15
CA TRP A 885 -34.20 73.01 37.36
C TRP A 885 -32.71 72.64 37.23
N MET A 886 -31.91 73.51 37.83
CA MET A 886 -30.47 73.45 38.06
C MET A 886 -30.04 72.40 39.08
N LEU A 887 -28.78 71.97 38.96
CA LEU A 887 -27.88 71.48 40.03
C LEU A 887 -28.36 70.26 40.86
N VAL A 888 -27.82 69.07 40.54
CA VAL A 888 -27.64 68.00 41.52
C VAL A 888 -26.14 67.89 41.80
N LEU A 889 -25.72 68.46 42.92
CA LEU A 889 -24.41 68.25 43.54
C LEU A 889 -24.31 66.79 43.99
N CYS A 890 -23.17 66.16 43.71
CA CYS A 890 -22.74 64.90 44.31
C CYS A 890 -22.77 65.01 45.84
N ILE A 891 -23.66 64.27 46.50
CA ILE A 891 -23.49 63.85 47.89
C ILE A 891 -23.92 62.38 47.95
N SER A 892 -22.94 61.47 47.91
CA SER A 892 -23.11 60.06 48.24
C SER A 892 -22.50 59.82 49.61
N ILE A 893 -23.24 59.15 50.49
CA ILE A 893 -22.72 58.61 51.75
C ILE A 893 -21.90 57.37 51.38
N GLY A 894 -20.58 57.55 51.38
CA GLY A 894 -19.50 56.62 51.07
C GLY A 894 -18.24 57.48 50.92
N ILE A 895 -17.11 57.14 51.55
CA ILE A 895 -15.99 58.06 51.87
C ILE A 895 -15.12 58.42 50.63
N GLY A 896 -15.71 58.46 49.43
CA GLY A 896 -15.02 58.68 48.15
C GLY A 896 -15.22 60.07 47.54
N THR A 897 -14.21 60.56 46.80
CA THR A 897 -14.24 61.85 46.09
C THR A 897 -14.74 61.67 44.65
N VAL A 898 -15.71 62.48 44.21
CA VAL A 898 -16.24 62.46 42.82
C VAL A 898 -16.08 63.84 42.17
N LEU A 899 -15.34 63.91 41.06
CA LEU A 899 -15.12 65.13 40.26
C LEU A 899 -15.39 64.84 38.76
N CYS A 900 -16.63 65.05 38.30
CA CYS A 900 -17.05 64.75 36.92
C CYS A 900 -17.61 65.99 36.19
N LYS A 901 -17.46 66.04 34.87
CA LYS A 901 -18.04 67.09 34.01
C LYS A 901 -19.25 66.53 33.26
N LYS A 902 -20.42 67.17 33.40
CA LYS A 902 -21.62 66.88 32.60
C LYS A 902 -21.72 67.86 31.44
N LYS A 903 -21.89 67.37 30.21
CA LYS A 903 -22.18 68.19 29.03
C LYS A 903 -23.67 68.06 28.72
N SER A 904 -24.46 69.11 28.99
CA SER A 904 -25.88 69.11 28.63
C SER A 904 -26.02 69.10 27.11
N ARG A 905 -26.54 68.02 26.52
CA ARG A 905 -27.11 68.05 25.17
C ARG A 905 -28.50 68.68 25.26
N SER A 906 -28.65 69.88 24.70
CA SER A 906 -29.97 70.39 24.32
C SER A 906 -30.50 69.51 23.19
N ILE A 907 -31.69 68.92 23.38
CA ILE A 907 -32.47 68.35 22.27
C ILE A 907 -33.00 69.49 21.42
#